data_AF-A0A6J8DUG4-F1
#
_entry.id   AF-A0A6J8DUG4-F1
#
_cell.length_a   1.000
_cell.length_b   1.000
_cell.length_c   1.000
_cell.angle_alpha   90.00
_cell.angle_beta   90.00
_cell.angle_gamma   90.00
#
_symmetry.space_group_name_H-M   'P 1'
#
loop_
_entity.id
_entity.type
_entity.pdbx_description
1 polymer ?
#
loop_
_entity_poly.entity_id
_entity_poly.type
_entity_poly.pdbx_seq_one_letter_code
_entity_poly.pdbx_strand_id
1 'polypeptide(L)'
;MNICNFAKVIISRSTKDSTSINYFNNPHSRSEQNTLTPVYNSSVSLKQRHENYSLFMHKYPFMQINNFKLYCQKTARIQEYVTNAKYYENRNQGGERETFINHFNLIQWLKISETERKQHKLENCMPCNTTHIDISKIHKSVSETSIQILNLSEQIVENVSSILPTSTATKGKKTAQALINVLNPLFENQFRKSFEKSAAEALHLSPIEKSADKVKNELTLLKKNKIQIIEATSVNDRDVENFLASGKSFKQHDRERMHLYESKANAEKETKIRLEKEQKGQVVHKKHHGNFSNYTFNKEEFLVEIKSLMEKGIVNWTRLAKKYDVTNTITGNKPQNAGQVLFMFAKANGIDIMSFNKHKAVSGRDILRRVRRPKKKIMKKLSIPTPRSSKTFKEVIKQKLADGTIYLGNQIAPKTVISSSISKEGNLTENKVIVYSRIIGLQKIILSELSRLQKSGILLVHNDEYYDTLTEDEIRQRLQFLGEETNASCQDMRLKLKVIERTFKLKMWHDHSDILNHSYVNFMTTILYDAANFMTDNEYQTLARTTSTTNVQSIVEKPQLYILGRSASKDIDQISYTEARIEDLKQLTNKIRYGDIDLIFKLRLFSGDGPARQFEAGQQRGGNFSCICGVENLEDRRKLVVEGSSWIKIKDGIINPFQNLKKEELIDELEERGVDTFHLNLKSRLQEELTSVLHGYVDPCITYDTPR
;
A
#
# COMPACT_ATOMS: atom_id res chain seq x y z
N MET A 1 27.17 -34.46 -48.94
CA MET A 1 28.62 -34.27 -48.89
C MET A 1 29.23 -35.25 -49.87
N ASN A 2 29.49 -34.80 -51.09
CA ASN A 2 29.97 -35.67 -52.18
C ASN A 2 31.47 -35.94 -52.04
N ILE A 3 31.94 -36.34 -50.86
CA ILE A 3 33.36 -36.65 -50.65
C ILE A 3 33.65 -38.08 -51.13
N CYS A 4 34.81 -38.33 -51.72
CA CYS A 4 35.27 -39.67 -52.10
C CYS A 4 35.17 -40.66 -50.93
N ASN A 5 34.66 -41.88 -51.19
CA ASN A 5 34.43 -42.87 -50.14
C ASN A 5 35.74 -43.35 -49.50
N PHE A 6 36.83 -43.49 -50.27
CA PHE A 6 38.16 -43.73 -49.72
C PHE A 6 38.62 -42.59 -48.81
N ALA A 7 38.44 -41.33 -49.22
CA ALA A 7 38.80 -40.19 -48.37
C ALA A 7 37.99 -40.18 -47.07
N LYS A 8 36.68 -40.47 -47.11
CA LYS A 8 35.83 -40.56 -45.92
C LYS A 8 36.37 -41.58 -44.92
N VAL A 9 36.67 -42.80 -45.37
CA VAL A 9 37.11 -43.89 -44.49
C VAL A 9 38.55 -43.66 -44.00
N ILE A 10 39.47 -43.23 -44.87
CA ILE A 10 40.87 -43.00 -44.48
C ILE A 10 40.95 -41.86 -43.45
N ILE A 11 40.26 -40.74 -43.69
CA ILE A 11 40.24 -39.60 -42.76
C ILE A 11 39.60 -40.01 -41.43
N SER A 12 38.45 -40.71 -41.46
CA SER A 12 37.70 -41.02 -40.23
C SER A 12 38.32 -42.13 -39.38
N ARG A 13 38.79 -43.20 -40.02
CA ARG A 13 39.16 -44.49 -39.39
C ARG A 13 40.65 -44.80 -39.52
N SER A 14 41.21 -44.86 -40.73
CA SER A 14 42.57 -45.38 -40.93
C SER A 14 43.65 -44.54 -40.26
N THR A 15 43.45 -43.22 -40.11
CA THR A 15 44.38 -42.37 -39.33
C THR A 15 44.38 -42.64 -37.82
N LYS A 16 43.49 -43.50 -37.33
CA LYS A 16 43.42 -43.98 -35.94
C LYS A 16 43.81 -45.45 -35.79
N ASP A 17 44.05 -46.17 -36.89
CA ASP A 17 44.34 -47.60 -36.84
C ASP A 17 45.84 -47.83 -36.58
N SER A 18 46.20 -48.59 -35.54
CA SER A 18 47.59 -48.79 -35.12
C SER A 18 48.44 -49.46 -36.20
N THR A 19 47.86 -50.38 -36.98
CA THR A 19 48.53 -51.01 -38.13
C THR A 19 48.81 -50.01 -39.24
N SER A 20 47.83 -49.16 -39.56
CA SER A 20 48.01 -48.06 -40.51
C SER A 20 49.03 -47.02 -40.01
N ILE A 21 49.05 -46.72 -38.70
CA ILE A 21 50.00 -45.79 -38.05
C ILE A 21 51.42 -46.33 -38.07
N ASN A 22 51.62 -47.62 -37.79
CA ASN A 22 52.95 -48.25 -37.91
C ASN A 22 53.46 -48.19 -39.35
N TYR A 23 52.59 -48.42 -40.35
CA TYR A 23 52.94 -48.21 -41.75
C TYR A 23 53.32 -46.75 -42.03
N PHE A 24 52.58 -45.76 -41.50
CA PHE A 24 52.92 -44.34 -41.66
C PHE A 24 54.28 -43.97 -41.06
N ASN A 25 54.66 -44.61 -39.94
CA ASN A 25 55.91 -44.34 -39.26
C ASN A 25 57.13 -45.08 -39.88
N ASN A 26 56.93 -46.24 -40.52
CA ASN A 26 58.00 -47.05 -41.15
C ASN A 26 57.59 -47.60 -42.54
N PRO A 27 57.57 -46.78 -43.59
CA PRO A 27 57.05 -47.16 -44.91
C PRO A 27 57.90 -48.18 -45.69
N HIS A 28 59.12 -48.51 -45.25
CA HIS A 28 60.06 -49.41 -45.94
C HIS A 28 60.21 -50.81 -45.32
N SER A 29 59.52 -51.13 -44.21
CA SER A 29 59.54 -52.50 -43.65
C SER A 29 58.61 -53.42 -44.45
N ARG A 30 59.15 -54.13 -45.45
CA ARG A 30 58.48 -55.26 -46.10
C ARG A 30 58.58 -56.49 -45.19
N SER A 31 57.67 -56.63 -44.24
CA SER A 31 57.41 -57.93 -43.59
C SER A 31 55.94 -58.08 -43.19
N GLU A 32 55.33 -59.10 -43.79
CA GLU A 32 54.10 -59.81 -43.42
C GLU A 32 52.77 -59.05 -43.50
N GLN A 33 52.19 -59.16 -44.70
CA GLN A 33 50.74 -59.28 -44.89
C GLN A 33 50.23 -60.50 -44.11
N ASN A 34 49.89 -60.32 -42.84
CA ASN A 34 49.04 -61.24 -42.12
C ASN A 34 47.79 -60.48 -41.65
N THR A 35 46.64 -61.08 -41.93
CA THR A 35 45.30 -60.64 -41.54
C THR A 35 45.21 -60.45 -40.04
N LEU A 36 45.55 -59.26 -39.57
CA LEU A 36 45.30 -58.81 -38.20
C LEU A 36 44.16 -57.80 -38.25
N THR A 37 43.15 -58.02 -37.42
CA THR A 37 42.05 -57.08 -37.20
C THR A 37 42.60 -55.73 -36.75
N PRO A 38 42.23 -54.61 -37.42
CA PRO A 38 42.78 -53.29 -37.11
C PRO A 38 42.45 -52.88 -35.67
N VAL A 39 43.48 -52.53 -34.88
CA VAL A 39 43.31 -52.07 -33.49
C VAL A 39 43.33 -50.55 -33.47
N TYR A 40 42.16 -49.95 -33.22
CA TYR A 40 42.00 -48.50 -33.24
C TYR A 40 42.57 -47.83 -31.98
N ASN A 41 43.53 -46.93 -32.17
CA ASN A 41 44.11 -46.09 -31.15
C ASN A 41 43.47 -44.68 -31.15
N SER A 42 42.78 -44.35 -30.07
CA SER A 42 42.12 -43.05 -29.89
C SER A 42 43.06 -41.92 -29.47
N SER A 43 44.34 -42.18 -29.14
CA SER A 43 45.27 -41.18 -28.61
C SER A 43 45.96 -40.31 -29.68
N VAL A 44 45.74 -40.56 -30.97
CA VAL A 44 46.36 -39.80 -32.06
C VAL A 44 45.71 -38.42 -32.23
N SER A 45 46.51 -37.36 -32.09
CA SER A 45 46.05 -35.98 -32.22
C SER A 45 45.56 -35.65 -33.63
N LEU A 46 44.62 -34.70 -33.77
CA LEU A 46 44.13 -34.25 -35.08
C LEU A 46 45.24 -33.74 -36.00
N LYS A 47 46.27 -33.11 -35.43
CA LYS A 47 47.44 -32.63 -36.17
C LYS A 47 48.21 -33.80 -36.78
N GLN A 48 48.54 -34.81 -35.97
CA GLN A 48 49.21 -36.01 -36.46
C GLN A 48 48.37 -36.75 -37.52
N ARG A 49 47.04 -36.77 -37.36
CA ARG A 49 46.12 -37.38 -38.35
C ARG A 49 46.13 -36.65 -39.69
N HIS A 50 46.19 -35.32 -39.66
CA HIS A 50 46.31 -34.49 -40.86
C HIS A 50 47.66 -34.67 -41.55
N GLU A 51 48.74 -34.73 -40.78
CA GLU A 51 50.10 -35.01 -41.28
C GLU A 51 50.15 -36.39 -41.96
N ASN A 52 49.67 -37.45 -41.30
CA ASN A 52 49.61 -38.81 -41.87
C ASN A 52 48.76 -38.87 -43.15
N TYR A 53 47.59 -38.23 -43.17
CA TYR A 53 46.76 -38.15 -44.37
C TYR A 53 47.46 -37.41 -45.51
N SER A 54 48.11 -36.28 -45.20
CA SER A 54 48.81 -35.46 -46.18
C SER A 54 50.04 -36.17 -46.75
N LEU A 55 50.81 -36.86 -45.91
CA LEU A 55 51.94 -37.71 -46.33
C LEU A 55 51.52 -38.78 -47.34
N PHE A 56 50.31 -39.30 -47.22
CA PHE A 56 49.82 -40.33 -48.13
C PHE A 56 49.21 -39.76 -49.41
N MET A 57 48.39 -38.71 -49.28
CA MET A 57 47.65 -38.13 -50.39
C MET A 57 48.42 -37.07 -51.18
N HIS A 58 49.65 -36.70 -50.78
CA HIS A 58 50.47 -35.74 -51.56
C HIS A 58 50.73 -36.19 -53.00
N LYS A 59 50.81 -37.50 -53.24
CA LYS A 59 50.98 -38.07 -54.60
C LYS A 59 49.71 -37.99 -55.45
N TYR A 60 48.57 -37.64 -54.85
CA TYR A 60 47.27 -37.54 -55.48
C TYR A 60 46.64 -36.16 -55.16
N PRO A 61 47.09 -35.07 -55.84
CA PRO A 61 46.74 -33.70 -55.47
C PRO A 61 45.23 -33.42 -55.37
N PHE A 62 44.42 -34.08 -56.20
CA PHE A 62 42.97 -33.92 -56.19
C PHE A 62 42.27 -34.59 -54.99
N MET A 63 42.99 -35.41 -54.21
CA MET A 63 42.52 -36.04 -52.98
C MET A 63 43.09 -35.36 -51.72
N GLN A 64 44.05 -34.43 -51.86
CA GLN A 64 44.75 -33.83 -50.75
C GLN A 64 43.95 -32.69 -50.08
N ILE A 65 44.05 -32.58 -48.76
CA ILE A 65 43.51 -31.45 -47.99
C ILE A 65 44.68 -30.72 -47.34
N ASN A 66 45.20 -29.67 -47.97
CA ASN A 66 46.41 -28.98 -47.49
C ASN A 66 46.17 -28.11 -46.25
N ASN A 67 44.95 -27.59 -46.08
CA ASN A 67 44.62 -26.69 -44.98
C ASN A 67 44.19 -27.48 -43.73
N PHE A 68 45.01 -27.44 -42.68
CA PHE A 68 44.75 -28.10 -41.40
C PHE A 68 43.41 -27.65 -40.75
N LYS A 69 43.07 -26.36 -40.83
CA LYS A 69 41.82 -25.83 -40.26
C LYS A 69 40.61 -26.43 -40.98
N LEU A 70 40.68 -26.54 -42.30
CA LEU A 70 39.63 -27.16 -43.11
C LEU A 70 39.51 -28.66 -42.82
N TYR A 71 40.65 -29.34 -42.64
CA TYR A 71 40.68 -30.74 -42.24
C TYR A 71 39.98 -30.95 -40.89
N CYS A 72 40.31 -30.15 -39.87
CA CYS A 72 39.68 -30.20 -38.54
C CYS A 72 38.17 -29.99 -38.61
N GLN A 73 37.71 -28.97 -39.35
CA GLN A 73 36.27 -28.68 -39.51
C GLN A 73 35.51 -29.84 -40.16
N LYS A 74 36.09 -30.47 -41.20
CA LYS A 74 35.44 -31.57 -41.91
C LYS A 74 35.50 -32.89 -41.14
N THR A 75 36.56 -33.14 -40.37
CA THR A 75 36.84 -34.44 -39.76
C THR A 75 35.75 -34.91 -38.79
N ALA A 76 35.26 -34.05 -37.90
CA ALA A 76 34.23 -34.44 -36.93
C ALA A 76 32.94 -34.91 -37.61
N ARG A 77 32.51 -34.18 -38.65
CA ARG A 77 31.33 -34.51 -39.44
C ARG A 77 31.52 -35.78 -40.27
N ILE A 78 32.69 -35.94 -40.91
CA ILE A 78 33.02 -37.16 -41.68
C ILE A 78 33.05 -38.38 -40.75
N GLN A 79 33.58 -38.24 -39.54
CA GLN A 79 33.59 -39.31 -38.54
C GLN A 79 32.18 -39.75 -38.16
N GLU A 80 31.29 -38.80 -37.83
CA GLU A 80 29.89 -39.14 -37.55
C GLU A 80 29.24 -39.87 -38.74
N TYR A 81 29.57 -39.45 -39.97
CA TYR A 81 29.02 -40.02 -41.18
C TYR A 81 29.41 -41.48 -41.41
N VAL A 82 30.64 -41.84 -41.06
CA VAL A 82 31.16 -43.21 -41.20
C VAL A 82 30.81 -44.09 -39.99
N THR A 83 30.56 -43.51 -38.81
CA THR A 83 30.26 -44.30 -37.60
C THR A 83 28.78 -44.55 -37.40
N ASN A 84 27.91 -43.60 -37.74
CA ASN A 84 26.49 -43.65 -37.41
C ASN A 84 25.70 -44.54 -38.37
N ALA A 85 25.00 -45.52 -37.81
CA ALA A 85 24.23 -46.52 -38.53
C ALA A 85 23.15 -45.94 -39.47
N LYS A 86 22.60 -44.75 -39.17
CA LYS A 86 21.54 -44.12 -39.96
C LYS A 86 21.93 -43.78 -41.41
N TYR A 87 23.24 -43.68 -41.69
CA TYR A 87 23.75 -43.35 -43.01
C TYR A 87 24.00 -44.58 -43.90
N TYR A 88 23.78 -45.78 -43.36
CA TYR A 88 23.89 -47.03 -44.09
C TYR A 88 22.51 -47.59 -44.46
N GLU A 89 22.45 -48.35 -45.56
CA GLU A 89 21.26 -49.13 -45.90
C GLU A 89 20.86 -50.07 -44.76
N ASN A 90 19.55 -50.32 -44.63
CA ASN A 90 18.94 -51.06 -43.53
C ASN A 90 19.35 -50.60 -42.12
N ARG A 91 19.88 -49.36 -41.99
CA ARG A 91 20.46 -48.84 -40.74
C ARG A 91 21.55 -49.76 -40.18
N ASN A 92 22.37 -50.37 -41.05
CA ASN A 92 23.48 -51.25 -40.69
C ASN A 92 23.07 -52.52 -39.90
N GLN A 93 21.86 -53.05 -40.11
CA GLN A 93 21.40 -54.27 -39.43
C GLN A 93 22.07 -55.55 -39.97
N GLY A 94 22.53 -55.54 -41.22
CA GLY A 94 23.18 -56.68 -41.89
C GLY A 94 24.71 -56.59 -41.94
N GLY A 95 25.33 -55.62 -41.26
CA GLY A 95 26.79 -55.43 -41.27
C GLY A 95 27.30 -54.56 -42.43
N GLU A 96 26.43 -53.82 -43.13
CA GLU A 96 26.73 -53.01 -44.31
C GLU A 96 27.86 -51.98 -44.07
N ARG A 97 27.95 -51.42 -42.85
CA ARG A 97 29.02 -50.51 -42.42
C ARG A 97 30.38 -51.18 -42.41
N GLU A 98 30.45 -52.43 -41.93
CA GLU A 98 31.70 -53.17 -41.88
C GLU A 98 32.17 -53.49 -43.30
N THR A 99 31.26 -53.95 -44.15
CA THR A 99 31.52 -54.15 -45.59
C THR A 99 32.04 -52.87 -46.25
N PHE A 100 31.37 -51.74 -46.01
CA PHE A 100 31.76 -50.44 -46.57
C PHE A 100 33.17 -50.00 -46.10
N ILE A 101 33.44 -50.08 -44.79
CA ILE A 101 34.72 -49.66 -44.22
C ILE A 101 35.84 -50.57 -44.68
N ASN A 102 35.63 -51.89 -44.74
CA ASN A 102 36.63 -52.85 -45.16
C ASN A 102 37.00 -52.71 -46.64
N HIS A 103 36.07 -52.29 -47.49
CA HIS A 103 36.33 -52.04 -48.90
C HIS A 103 37.09 -50.73 -49.15
N PHE A 104 36.69 -49.64 -48.50
CA PHE A 104 37.26 -48.30 -48.73
C PHE A 104 38.42 -47.94 -47.80
N ASN A 105 39.06 -48.92 -47.13
CA ASN A 105 40.17 -48.66 -46.23
C ASN A 105 41.51 -48.39 -46.96
N LEU A 106 42.51 -47.98 -46.20
CA LEU A 106 43.85 -47.65 -46.69
C LEU A 106 44.56 -48.83 -47.38
N ILE A 107 44.40 -50.05 -46.86
CA ILE A 107 45.06 -51.23 -47.40
C ILE A 107 44.51 -51.56 -48.79
N GLN A 108 43.19 -51.49 -48.98
CA GLN A 108 42.58 -51.71 -50.28
C GLN A 108 42.92 -50.60 -51.26
N TRP A 109 42.98 -49.34 -50.80
CA TRP A 109 43.49 -48.24 -51.62
C TRP A 109 44.92 -48.50 -52.12
N LEU A 110 45.78 -49.13 -51.31
CA LEU A 110 47.13 -49.49 -51.73
C LEU A 110 47.20 -50.65 -52.72
N LYS A 111 46.14 -51.47 -52.83
CA LYS A 111 46.05 -52.62 -53.75
C LYS A 111 45.53 -52.24 -55.14
N ILE A 112 44.71 -51.19 -55.26
CA ILE A 112 44.25 -50.71 -56.58
C ILE A 112 45.41 -50.10 -57.40
N SER A 113 45.32 -50.19 -58.72
CA SER A 113 46.39 -49.74 -59.63
C SER A 113 46.69 -48.24 -59.50
N GLU A 114 47.92 -47.82 -59.81
CA GLU A 114 48.31 -46.41 -59.69
C GLU A 114 47.50 -45.50 -60.64
N THR A 115 47.15 -46.02 -61.81
CA THR A 115 46.29 -45.34 -62.79
C THR A 115 44.88 -45.11 -62.25
N GLU A 116 44.30 -46.08 -61.55
CA GLU A 116 42.97 -45.94 -60.91
C GLU A 116 43.01 -44.89 -59.78
N ARG A 117 44.03 -44.94 -58.92
CA ARG A 117 44.15 -43.99 -57.80
C ARG A 117 44.18 -42.53 -58.25
N LYS A 118 44.81 -42.23 -59.39
CA LYS A 118 44.88 -40.87 -59.96
C LYS A 118 43.53 -40.34 -60.46
N GLN A 119 42.53 -41.19 -60.68
CA GLN A 119 41.21 -40.79 -61.16
C GLN A 119 40.26 -40.34 -60.02
N HIS A 120 40.55 -40.71 -58.78
CA HIS A 120 39.74 -40.29 -57.64
C HIS A 120 39.96 -38.81 -57.31
N LYS A 121 38.88 -38.12 -56.96
CA LYS A 121 38.88 -36.70 -56.55
C LYS A 121 38.19 -36.55 -55.21
N LEU A 122 38.66 -35.62 -54.38
CA LEU A 122 38.17 -35.44 -53.01
C LEU A 122 36.67 -35.20 -52.97
N GLU A 123 36.15 -34.40 -53.89
CA GLU A 123 34.73 -34.10 -54.03
C GLU A 123 34.21 -34.53 -55.41
N ASN A 124 32.95 -34.96 -55.47
CA ASN A 124 32.26 -35.50 -56.66
C ASN A 124 33.05 -36.62 -57.37
N CYS A 125 33.52 -37.60 -56.58
CA CYS A 125 34.36 -38.68 -57.06
C CYS A 125 33.59 -39.67 -57.96
N MET A 126 33.74 -39.53 -59.27
CA MET A 126 33.10 -40.42 -60.25
C MET A 126 33.49 -41.89 -60.08
N PRO A 127 34.77 -42.27 -59.90
CA PRO A 127 35.16 -43.68 -59.76
C PRO A 127 34.48 -44.42 -58.60
N CYS A 128 34.20 -43.73 -57.48
CA CYS A 128 33.45 -44.34 -56.38
C CYS A 128 32.00 -44.67 -56.78
N ASN A 129 31.40 -43.84 -57.63
CA ASN A 129 30.01 -43.97 -58.04
C ASN A 129 29.82 -44.83 -59.30
N THR A 130 30.90 -45.11 -60.04
CA THR A 130 30.85 -45.93 -61.26
C THR A 130 31.52 -47.29 -61.07
N THR A 131 32.77 -47.32 -60.59
CA THR A 131 33.59 -48.55 -60.50
C THR A 131 33.30 -49.32 -59.22
N HIS A 132 32.96 -48.62 -58.14
CA HIS A 132 32.67 -49.20 -56.82
C HIS A 132 31.17 -49.05 -56.46
N ILE A 133 30.30 -49.03 -57.46
CA ILE A 133 28.89 -48.60 -57.31
C ILE A 133 28.10 -49.42 -56.30
N ASP A 134 28.27 -50.75 -56.30
CA ASP A 134 27.48 -51.64 -55.44
C ASP A 134 27.79 -51.44 -53.96
N ILE A 135 29.06 -51.17 -53.63
CA ILE A 135 29.48 -50.88 -52.27
C ILE A 135 29.29 -49.41 -51.92
N SER A 136 29.33 -48.49 -52.88
CA SER A 136 29.06 -47.07 -52.61
C SER A 136 27.59 -46.79 -52.27
N LYS A 137 26.65 -47.54 -52.87
CA LYS A 137 25.20 -47.36 -52.65
C LYS A 137 24.75 -47.66 -51.23
N ILE A 138 25.42 -48.60 -50.55
CA ILE A 138 25.08 -48.97 -49.16
C ILE A 138 25.33 -47.83 -48.16
N HIS A 139 26.01 -46.75 -48.57
CA HIS A 139 26.22 -45.54 -47.77
C HIS A 139 25.62 -44.29 -48.46
N LYS A 140 24.56 -43.75 -47.86
CA LYS A 140 23.90 -42.52 -48.37
C LYS A 140 24.87 -41.35 -48.19
N SER A 141 25.10 -40.54 -49.22
CA SER A 141 26.13 -39.47 -49.23
C SER A 141 25.61 -38.03 -49.04
N VAL A 142 24.30 -37.79 -48.98
CA VAL A 142 23.68 -36.51 -48.58
C VAL A 142 22.29 -36.77 -47.97
N SER A 143 21.86 -36.01 -46.95
CA SER A 143 20.44 -36.01 -46.55
C SER A 143 19.64 -35.04 -47.42
N GLU A 144 18.43 -35.41 -47.81
CA GLU A 144 17.50 -34.62 -48.63
C GLU A 144 17.25 -33.22 -48.05
N THR A 145 17.23 -33.13 -46.71
CA THR A 145 17.15 -31.89 -45.94
C THR A 145 18.30 -30.92 -46.20
N SER A 146 19.51 -31.43 -46.46
CA SER A 146 20.68 -30.58 -46.70
C SER A 146 20.65 -29.92 -48.08
N ILE A 147 20.04 -30.57 -49.07
CA ILE A 147 19.88 -30.04 -50.43
C ILE A 147 18.83 -28.91 -50.43
N GLN A 148 17.73 -29.12 -49.71
CA GLN A 148 16.68 -28.10 -49.56
C GLN A 148 17.20 -26.82 -48.88
N ILE A 149 18.05 -26.95 -47.85
CA ILE A 149 18.64 -25.79 -47.16
C ILE A 149 19.54 -24.98 -48.11
N LEU A 150 20.35 -25.65 -48.94
CA LEU A 150 21.23 -24.95 -49.89
C LEU A 150 20.42 -24.16 -50.92
N ASN A 151 19.36 -24.75 -51.49
CA ASN A 151 18.50 -24.06 -52.46
C ASN A 151 17.77 -22.85 -51.85
N LEU A 152 17.29 -22.97 -50.60
CA LEU A 152 16.67 -21.86 -49.88
C LEU A 152 17.67 -20.73 -49.58
N SER A 153 18.92 -21.10 -49.31
CA SER A 153 20.00 -20.14 -49.05
C SER A 153 20.31 -19.32 -50.31
N GLU A 154 20.37 -19.95 -51.48
CA GLU A 154 20.60 -19.27 -52.77
C GLU A 154 19.45 -18.32 -53.12
N GLN A 155 18.19 -18.74 -52.94
CA GLN A 155 17.03 -17.88 -53.16
C GLN A 155 17.02 -16.63 -52.26
N ILE A 156 17.43 -16.76 -51.00
CA ILE A 156 17.52 -15.62 -50.07
C ILE A 156 18.62 -14.65 -50.53
N VAL A 157 19.76 -15.15 -51.02
CA VAL A 157 20.87 -14.31 -51.49
C VAL A 157 20.50 -13.53 -52.75
N GLU A 158 19.78 -14.14 -53.70
CA GLU A 158 19.28 -13.44 -54.90
C GLU A 158 18.27 -12.34 -54.55
N ASN A 159 17.34 -12.63 -53.64
CA ASN A 159 16.34 -11.67 -53.19
C ASN A 159 16.95 -10.49 -52.41
N VAL A 160 18.01 -10.73 -51.62
CA VAL A 160 18.73 -9.64 -50.92
C VAL A 160 19.56 -8.81 -51.90
N SER A 161 20.19 -9.45 -52.88
CA SER A 161 21.05 -8.78 -53.87
C SER A 161 20.26 -7.89 -54.84
N SER A 162 19.01 -8.24 -55.17
CA SER A 162 18.15 -7.45 -56.05
C SER A 162 17.61 -6.16 -55.41
N ILE A 163 17.62 -6.06 -54.07
CA ILE A 163 17.07 -4.93 -53.31
C ILE A 163 18.15 -3.93 -52.89
N LEU A 164 19.43 -4.32 -52.93
CA LEU A 164 20.56 -3.45 -52.60
C LEU A 164 21.16 -2.84 -53.87
N PRO A 165 21.02 -1.52 -54.13
CA PRO A 165 21.80 -0.89 -55.18
C PRO A 165 23.27 -0.90 -54.75
N THR A 166 24.15 -1.35 -55.64
CA THR A 166 25.60 -1.15 -55.56
C THR A 166 25.92 0.33 -55.71
N SER A 167 25.66 1.14 -54.67
CA SER A 167 26.42 2.36 -54.36
C SER A 167 25.81 3.12 -53.18
N THR A 168 26.72 3.65 -52.35
CA THR A 168 26.56 4.64 -51.28
C THR A 168 26.05 4.15 -49.92
N ALA A 169 27.02 3.99 -49.02
CA ALA A 169 26.92 3.76 -47.59
C ALA A 169 26.35 4.97 -46.82
N THR A 170 25.14 5.43 -47.15
CA THR A 170 24.45 6.44 -46.33
C THR A 170 23.06 5.97 -45.90
N LYS A 171 22.95 5.73 -44.58
CA LYS A 171 21.75 5.38 -43.77
C LYS A 171 21.53 3.89 -43.54
N GLY A 172 22.38 3.28 -42.70
CA GLY A 172 22.21 1.89 -42.21
C GLY A 172 20.82 1.56 -41.62
N LYS A 173 20.02 2.56 -41.22
CA LYS A 173 18.62 2.39 -40.80
C LYS A 173 17.69 1.97 -41.94
N LYS A 174 17.91 2.46 -43.18
CA LYS A 174 17.12 2.07 -44.36
C LYS A 174 17.48 0.67 -44.84
N THR A 175 18.77 0.33 -44.80
CA THR A 175 19.28 -1.00 -45.16
C THR A 175 18.76 -2.07 -44.20
N ALA A 176 18.77 -1.79 -42.89
CA ALA A 176 18.19 -2.68 -41.88
C ALA A 176 16.68 -2.86 -42.07
N GLN A 177 15.95 -1.79 -42.40
CA GLN A 177 14.50 -1.88 -42.65
C GLN A 177 14.18 -2.70 -43.90
N ALA A 178 14.97 -2.57 -44.97
CA ALA A 178 14.82 -3.36 -46.18
C ALA A 178 15.07 -4.86 -45.91
N LEU A 179 16.12 -5.19 -45.14
CA LEU A 179 16.40 -6.55 -44.70
C LEU A 179 15.27 -7.13 -43.83
N ILE A 180 14.76 -6.36 -42.88
CA ILE A 180 13.63 -6.77 -42.04
C ILE A 180 12.41 -7.06 -42.92
N ASN A 181 12.10 -6.21 -43.90
CA ASN A 181 10.96 -6.41 -44.79
C ASN A 181 11.05 -7.68 -45.65
N VAL A 182 12.26 -8.13 -46.01
CA VAL A 182 12.48 -9.39 -46.74
C VAL A 182 12.39 -10.60 -45.81
N LEU A 183 12.95 -10.48 -44.61
CA LEU A 183 13.02 -11.58 -43.65
C LEU A 183 11.69 -11.82 -42.92
N ASN A 184 10.89 -10.78 -42.68
CA ASN A 184 9.66 -10.88 -41.90
C ASN A 184 8.64 -11.85 -42.52
N PRO A 185 8.34 -11.80 -43.84
CA PRO A 185 7.41 -12.74 -44.47
C PRO A 185 7.91 -14.19 -44.41
N LEU A 186 9.22 -14.40 -44.62
CA LEU A 186 9.82 -15.75 -44.56
C LEU A 186 9.75 -16.32 -43.14
N PHE A 187 10.07 -15.48 -42.16
CA PHE A 187 10.02 -15.83 -40.74
C PHE A 187 8.58 -16.08 -40.27
N GLU A 188 7.63 -15.25 -40.69
CA GLU A 188 6.20 -15.43 -40.40
C GLU A 188 5.65 -16.70 -41.01
N ASN A 189 6.03 -17.03 -42.25
CA ASN A 189 5.53 -18.24 -42.91
C ASN A 189 6.04 -19.51 -42.21
N GLN A 190 7.29 -19.50 -41.74
CA GLN A 190 7.90 -20.68 -41.10
C GLN A 190 7.56 -20.80 -39.61
N PHE A 191 7.51 -19.70 -38.87
CA PHE A 191 7.36 -19.70 -37.41
C PHE A 191 6.00 -19.17 -36.94
N ARG A 192 5.11 -18.74 -37.86
CA ARG A 192 3.79 -18.13 -37.59
C ARG A 192 3.85 -16.98 -36.57
N LYS A 193 4.98 -16.28 -36.53
CA LYS A 193 5.24 -15.14 -35.64
C LYS A 193 6.05 -14.09 -36.39
N SER A 194 5.78 -12.83 -36.09
CA SER A 194 6.55 -11.72 -36.65
C SER A 194 7.99 -11.72 -36.13
N PHE A 195 8.94 -11.51 -37.05
CA PHE A 195 10.36 -11.36 -36.75
C PHE A 195 10.59 -10.21 -35.77
N GLU A 196 9.91 -9.08 -35.98
CA GLU A 196 10.05 -7.89 -35.12
C GLU A 196 9.62 -8.16 -33.68
N LYS A 197 8.49 -8.87 -33.50
CA LYS A 197 7.98 -9.23 -32.17
C LYS A 197 8.91 -10.22 -31.47
N SER A 198 9.39 -11.23 -32.19
CA SER A 198 10.28 -12.25 -31.64
C SER A 198 11.65 -11.67 -31.27
N ALA A 199 12.18 -10.74 -32.08
CA ALA A 199 13.42 -10.02 -31.79
C ALA A 199 13.27 -9.08 -30.59
N ALA A 200 12.15 -8.37 -30.47
CA ALA A 200 11.87 -7.52 -29.31
C ALA A 200 11.76 -8.33 -28.01
N GLU A 201 11.12 -9.50 -28.05
CA GLU A 201 11.02 -10.43 -26.92
C GLU A 201 12.40 -10.99 -26.51
N ALA A 202 13.22 -11.41 -27.49
CA ALA A 202 14.57 -11.94 -27.24
C ALA A 202 15.54 -10.90 -26.69
N LEU A 203 15.39 -9.63 -27.07
CA LEU A 203 16.23 -8.52 -26.61
C LEU A 203 15.65 -7.79 -25.39
N HIS A 204 14.54 -8.28 -24.82
CA HIS A 204 13.82 -7.64 -23.71
C HIS A 204 13.46 -6.17 -23.96
N LEU A 205 13.17 -5.81 -25.21
CA LEU A 205 12.81 -4.45 -25.60
C LEU A 205 11.32 -4.22 -25.31
N SER A 206 11.03 -3.23 -24.46
CA SER A 206 9.65 -2.79 -24.23
C SER A 206 9.10 -2.09 -25.48
N PRO A 207 7.82 -2.31 -25.85
CA PRO A 207 7.22 -1.61 -26.99
C PRO A 207 7.26 -0.09 -26.76
N ILE A 208 7.51 0.67 -27.83
CA ILE A 208 7.51 2.13 -27.78
C ILE A 208 6.06 2.59 -27.58
N GLU A 209 5.68 2.84 -26.32
CA GLU A 209 4.39 3.45 -26.00
C GLU A 209 4.33 4.87 -26.57
N LYS A 210 3.22 5.22 -27.23
CA LYS A 210 2.98 6.60 -27.67
C LYS A 210 2.98 7.52 -26.44
N SER A 211 3.53 8.73 -26.56
CA SER A 211 3.66 9.68 -25.43
C SER A 211 2.34 9.95 -24.69
N ALA A 212 1.22 9.96 -25.40
CA ALA A 212 -0.13 10.11 -24.83
C ALA A 212 -0.52 8.92 -23.93
N ASP A 213 -0.18 7.69 -24.32
CA ASP A 213 -0.49 6.48 -23.57
C ASP A 213 0.39 6.37 -22.32
N LYS A 214 1.66 6.77 -22.41
CA LYS A 214 2.55 6.87 -21.25
C LYS A 214 2.02 7.84 -20.19
N VAL A 215 1.53 9.02 -20.61
CA VAL A 215 0.92 10.01 -19.70
C VAL A 215 -0.37 9.47 -19.09
N LYS A 216 -1.20 8.76 -19.87
CA LYS A 216 -2.43 8.15 -19.38
C LYS A 216 -2.14 7.05 -18.37
N ASN A 217 -1.18 6.18 -18.64
CA ASN A 217 -0.75 5.09 -17.75
C ASN A 217 -0.16 5.66 -16.45
N GLU A 218 0.71 6.67 -16.52
CA GLU A 218 1.26 7.37 -15.36
C GLU A 218 0.15 7.98 -14.49
N LEU A 219 -0.82 8.68 -15.08
CA LEU A 219 -1.95 9.25 -14.35
C LEU A 219 -2.85 8.18 -13.71
N THR A 220 -3.01 7.03 -14.37
CA THR A 220 -3.85 5.93 -13.87
C THR A 220 -3.18 5.24 -12.69
N LEU A 221 -1.87 4.99 -12.78
CA LEU A 221 -1.04 4.46 -11.69
C LEU A 221 -1.05 5.41 -10.48
N LEU A 222 -0.80 6.70 -10.70
CA LEU A 222 -0.83 7.71 -9.62
C LEU A 222 -2.19 7.81 -8.92
N LYS A 223 -3.30 7.65 -9.67
CA LYS A 223 -4.64 7.58 -9.07
C LYS A 223 -4.81 6.34 -8.20
N LYS A 224 -4.38 5.17 -8.67
CA LYS A 224 -4.42 3.92 -7.89
C LYS A 224 -3.60 4.05 -6.61
N ASN A 225 -2.36 4.54 -6.69
CA ASN A 225 -1.49 4.74 -5.52
C ASN A 225 -2.11 5.71 -4.51
N LYS A 226 -2.74 6.80 -4.97
CA LYS A 226 -3.45 7.73 -4.08
C LYS A 226 -4.61 7.06 -3.34
N ILE A 227 -5.40 6.24 -4.04
CA ILE A 227 -6.52 5.50 -3.43
C ILE A 227 -5.96 4.52 -2.38
N GLN A 228 -4.94 3.75 -2.75
CA GLN A 228 -4.27 2.82 -1.83
C GLN A 228 -3.70 3.51 -0.60
N ILE A 229 -3.11 4.71 -0.72
CA ILE A 229 -2.62 5.48 0.43
C ILE A 229 -3.81 5.89 1.33
N ILE A 230 -4.88 6.42 0.75
CA ILE A 230 -6.06 6.83 1.53
C ILE A 230 -6.69 5.64 2.25
N GLU A 231 -6.82 4.50 1.55
CA GLU A 231 -7.31 3.24 2.12
C GLU A 231 -6.37 2.79 3.24
N ALA A 232 -5.07 2.64 2.99
CA ALA A 232 -4.06 2.26 3.99
C ALA A 232 -4.09 3.14 5.25
N THR A 233 -4.29 4.45 5.08
CA THR A 233 -4.36 5.40 6.21
C THR A 233 -5.67 5.27 7.01
N SER A 234 -6.73 4.72 6.40
CA SER A 234 -8.05 4.56 7.00
C SER A 234 -8.44 3.09 7.25
N VAL A 235 -7.52 2.15 7.03
CA VAL A 235 -7.72 0.72 7.32
C VAL A 235 -8.12 0.57 8.78
N ASN A 236 -9.21 -0.17 9.00
CA ASN A 236 -9.79 -0.44 10.32
C ASN A 236 -10.08 0.82 11.14
N ASP A 237 -10.29 1.97 10.48
CA ASP A 237 -10.50 3.27 11.12
C ASP A 237 -9.39 3.67 12.12
N ARG A 238 -8.14 3.25 11.86
CA ARG A 238 -6.97 3.69 12.65
C ARG A 238 -6.85 5.21 12.72
N ASP A 239 -7.30 5.92 11.68
CA ASP A 239 -7.35 7.38 11.66
C ASP A 239 -8.32 7.95 12.71
N VAL A 240 -9.41 7.24 13.01
CA VAL A 240 -10.35 7.59 14.08
C VAL A 240 -9.71 7.37 15.44
N GLU A 241 -9.05 6.23 15.66
CA GLU A 241 -8.35 5.93 16.92
C GLU A 241 -7.25 6.95 17.20
N ASN A 242 -6.42 7.25 16.19
CA ASN A 242 -5.39 8.28 16.28
C ASN A 242 -5.98 9.66 16.58
N PHE A 243 -7.12 10.01 15.98
CA PHE A 243 -7.79 11.26 16.28
C PHE A 243 -8.25 11.32 17.74
N LEU A 244 -8.92 10.28 18.24
CA LEU A 244 -9.39 10.18 19.62
C LEU A 244 -8.21 10.22 20.62
N ALA A 245 -7.11 9.54 20.34
CA ALA A 245 -5.90 9.53 21.17
C ALA A 245 -5.14 10.88 21.15
N SER A 246 -5.27 11.67 20.07
CA SER A 246 -4.49 12.91 19.90
C SER A 246 -4.93 14.09 20.79
N GLY A 247 -6.10 13.99 21.42
CA GLY A 247 -6.72 15.09 22.18
C GLY A 247 -7.06 16.32 21.33
N LYS A 248 -7.04 16.22 20.00
CA LYS A 248 -7.33 17.34 19.11
C LYS A 248 -8.82 17.62 19.06
N SER A 249 -9.20 18.89 19.17
CA SER A 249 -10.58 19.29 18.90
C SER A 249 -10.92 19.12 17.42
N PHE A 250 -12.21 18.90 17.10
CA PHE A 250 -12.68 18.89 15.71
C PHE A 250 -12.29 20.15 14.94
N LYS A 251 -12.30 21.32 15.58
CA LYS A 251 -11.90 22.60 14.97
C LYS A 251 -10.40 22.65 14.68
N GLN A 252 -9.57 22.12 15.57
CA GLN A 252 -8.13 22.00 15.32
C GLN A 252 -7.86 21.04 14.16
N HIS A 253 -8.52 19.88 14.14
CA HIS A 253 -8.42 18.92 13.04
C HIS A 253 -8.84 19.53 11.69
N ASP A 254 -9.94 20.30 11.66
CA ASP A 254 -10.34 21.02 10.45
C ASP A 254 -9.29 22.04 10.02
N ARG A 255 -8.72 22.81 10.95
CA ARG A 255 -7.65 23.77 10.66
C ARG A 255 -6.44 23.08 10.05
N GLU A 256 -5.93 22.03 10.69
CA GLU A 256 -4.81 21.21 10.22
C GLU A 256 -5.08 20.64 8.82
N ARG A 257 -6.27 20.07 8.61
CA ARG A 257 -6.69 19.59 7.28
C ARG A 257 -6.66 20.72 6.24
N MET A 258 -7.08 21.94 6.59
CA MET A 258 -7.08 23.07 5.67
C MET A 258 -5.67 23.57 5.28
N HIS A 259 -4.61 23.18 5.99
CA HIS A 259 -3.23 23.46 5.56
C HIS A 259 -2.78 22.63 4.34
N LEU A 260 -3.48 21.53 4.05
CA LEU A 260 -3.28 20.71 2.85
C LEU A 260 -3.90 21.33 1.58
N TYR A 261 -4.58 22.45 1.72
CA TYR A 261 -5.15 23.24 0.65
C TYR A 261 -4.32 24.51 0.44
N GLU A 262 -4.36 25.07 -0.76
CA GLU A 262 -3.73 26.37 -1.04
C GLU A 262 -4.31 27.46 -0.13
N SER A 263 -3.56 28.54 0.12
CA SER A 263 -4.05 29.66 0.93
C SER A 263 -5.26 30.32 0.27
N LYS A 264 -6.11 30.98 1.08
CA LYS A 264 -7.28 31.70 0.56
C LYS A 264 -6.88 32.79 -0.44
N ALA A 265 -5.84 33.57 -0.11
CA ALA A 265 -5.29 34.62 -0.96
C ALA A 265 -4.78 34.09 -2.31
N ASN A 266 -4.07 32.97 -2.33
CA ASN A 266 -3.58 32.37 -3.58
C ASN A 266 -4.74 31.88 -4.45
N ALA A 267 -5.72 31.21 -3.85
CA ALA A 267 -6.90 30.74 -4.58
C ALA A 267 -7.73 31.92 -5.15
N GLU A 268 -7.81 33.04 -4.42
CA GLU A 268 -8.47 34.27 -4.88
C GLU A 268 -7.73 34.86 -6.09
N LYS A 269 -6.39 34.96 -6.02
CA LYS A 269 -5.54 35.44 -7.10
C LYS A 269 -5.70 34.59 -8.37
N GLU A 270 -5.62 33.28 -8.25
CA GLU A 270 -5.81 32.35 -9.38
C GLU A 270 -7.21 32.44 -10.00
N THR A 271 -8.24 32.63 -9.15
CA THR A 271 -9.62 32.79 -9.62
C THR A 271 -9.78 34.10 -10.41
N LYS A 272 -9.17 35.20 -9.95
CA LYS A 272 -9.14 36.49 -10.67
C LYS A 272 -8.46 36.36 -12.04
N ILE A 273 -7.25 35.81 -12.07
CA ILE A 273 -6.49 35.58 -13.31
C ILE A 273 -7.31 34.75 -14.32
N ARG A 274 -7.99 33.71 -13.85
CA ARG A 274 -8.83 32.89 -14.71
C ARG A 274 -10.03 33.66 -15.26
N LEU A 275 -10.66 34.50 -14.47
CA LEU A 275 -11.81 35.29 -14.91
C LEU A 275 -11.41 36.33 -15.95
N GLU A 276 -10.26 36.98 -15.78
CA GLU A 276 -9.69 37.87 -16.79
C GLU A 276 -9.43 37.13 -18.11
N LYS A 277 -8.89 35.91 -18.05
CA LYS A 277 -8.69 35.07 -19.25
C LYS A 277 -9.99 34.66 -19.92
N GLU A 278 -11.04 34.40 -19.16
CA GLU A 278 -12.37 34.09 -19.69
C GLU A 278 -13.02 35.32 -20.34
N GLN A 279 -12.89 36.50 -19.73
CA GLN A 279 -13.36 37.76 -20.31
C GLN A 279 -12.62 38.12 -21.60
N LYS A 280 -11.31 37.83 -21.66
CA LYS A 280 -10.47 38.01 -22.86
C LYS A 280 -10.67 36.91 -23.92
N GLY A 281 -11.59 35.96 -23.71
CA GLY A 281 -11.85 34.85 -24.64
C GLY A 281 -10.73 33.81 -24.75
N GLN A 282 -9.67 33.90 -23.95
CA GLN A 282 -8.52 32.98 -23.97
C GLN A 282 -8.84 31.62 -23.37
N VAL A 283 -9.87 31.53 -22.52
CA VAL A 283 -10.32 30.30 -21.87
C VAL A 283 -11.83 30.22 -21.92
N VAL A 284 -12.37 29.06 -22.30
CA VAL A 284 -13.82 28.83 -22.32
C VAL A 284 -14.34 28.56 -20.91
N HIS A 285 -15.45 29.20 -20.54
CA HIS A 285 -16.14 28.94 -19.28
C HIS A 285 -16.68 27.50 -19.24
N LYS A 286 -16.34 26.75 -18.18
CA LYS A 286 -16.82 25.36 -18.03
C LYS A 286 -18.32 25.34 -17.79
N LYS A 287 -19.07 24.68 -18.68
CA LYS A 287 -20.49 24.38 -18.46
C LYS A 287 -20.60 23.26 -17.41
N HIS A 288 -21.29 23.56 -16.32
CA HIS A 288 -21.52 22.63 -15.21
C HIS A 288 -22.92 22.00 -15.25
N HIS A 289 -23.55 21.99 -16.41
CA HIS A 289 -24.82 21.33 -16.70
C HIS A 289 -24.72 20.60 -18.05
N GLY A 290 -25.45 19.51 -18.19
CA GLY A 290 -25.64 18.84 -19.49
C GLY A 290 -26.62 19.61 -20.38
N ASN A 291 -27.03 18.99 -21.49
CA ASN A 291 -28.11 19.52 -22.30
C ASN A 291 -29.43 19.51 -21.50
N PHE A 292 -30.26 20.54 -21.63
CA PHE A 292 -31.52 20.67 -20.90
C PHE A 292 -32.56 19.60 -21.31
N SER A 293 -32.36 18.95 -22.46
CA SER A 293 -33.11 17.75 -22.88
C SER A 293 -32.86 16.54 -21.99
N ASN A 294 -31.72 16.50 -21.29
CA ASN A 294 -31.31 15.35 -20.49
C ASN A 294 -31.88 15.36 -19.07
N TYR A 295 -32.81 16.27 -18.78
CA TYR A 295 -33.39 16.46 -17.47
C TYR A 295 -34.91 16.52 -17.56
N THR A 296 -35.56 15.80 -16.65
CA THR A 296 -37.03 15.73 -16.52
C THR A 296 -37.47 16.53 -15.32
N PHE A 297 -38.38 17.48 -15.54
CA PHE A 297 -39.12 18.25 -14.52
C PHE A 297 -40.22 19.06 -15.23
N ASN A 298 -41.22 19.55 -14.49
CA ASN A 298 -42.25 20.42 -15.04
C ASN A 298 -41.66 21.80 -15.37
N LYS A 299 -41.25 21.99 -16.64
CA LYS A 299 -40.57 23.20 -17.12
C LYS A 299 -41.49 24.42 -17.13
N GLU A 300 -42.74 24.23 -17.50
CA GLU A 300 -43.72 25.31 -17.65
C GLU A 300 -44.12 25.85 -16.29
N GLU A 301 -44.53 24.97 -15.37
CA GLU A 301 -44.88 25.34 -13.99
C GLU A 301 -43.69 26.01 -13.27
N PHE A 302 -42.47 25.50 -13.47
CA PHE A 302 -41.25 26.12 -12.93
C PHE A 302 -41.04 27.54 -13.45
N LEU A 303 -41.20 27.78 -14.76
CA LEU A 303 -41.02 29.11 -15.34
C LEU A 303 -42.10 30.08 -14.87
N VAL A 304 -43.34 29.61 -14.69
CA VAL A 304 -44.43 30.41 -14.12
C VAL A 304 -44.12 30.79 -12.67
N GLU A 305 -43.73 29.83 -11.81
CA GLU A 305 -43.39 30.12 -10.41
C GLU A 305 -42.20 31.08 -10.32
N ILE A 306 -41.12 30.85 -11.08
CA ILE A 306 -39.95 31.73 -11.03
C ILE A 306 -40.26 33.14 -11.54
N LYS A 307 -41.08 33.29 -12.57
CA LYS A 307 -41.51 34.63 -13.05
C LYS A 307 -42.42 35.33 -12.03
N SER A 308 -43.24 34.57 -11.29
CA SER A 308 -44.11 35.11 -10.23
C SER A 308 -43.34 35.59 -9.00
N LEU A 309 -42.14 35.05 -8.76
CA LEU A 309 -41.24 35.53 -7.73
C LEU A 309 -40.66 36.87 -8.19
N MET A 310 -41.12 37.97 -7.58
CA MET A 310 -40.64 39.33 -7.88
C MET A 310 -39.10 39.43 -7.85
N GLU A 311 -38.53 40.38 -8.60
CA GLU A 311 -37.08 40.64 -8.77
C GLU A 311 -36.27 40.79 -7.46
N LYS A 312 -36.90 40.84 -6.29
CA LYS A 312 -36.25 40.93 -4.97
C LYS A 312 -36.42 39.67 -4.10
N GLY A 313 -37.02 38.61 -4.63
CA GLY A 313 -37.35 37.37 -3.92
C GLY A 313 -36.12 36.56 -3.46
N ILE A 314 -36.26 35.87 -2.33
CA ILE A 314 -35.27 34.92 -1.82
C ILE A 314 -35.46 33.55 -2.49
N VAL A 315 -34.63 33.25 -3.47
CA VAL A 315 -34.66 31.97 -4.21
C VAL A 315 -33.58 31.00 -3.72
N ASN A 316 -34.01 29.81 -3.27
CA ASN A 316 -33.14 28.66 -2.99
C ASN A 316 -33.30 27.59 -4.10
N TRP A 317 -32.37 27.59 -5.05
CA TRP A 317 -32.39 26.71 -6.22
C TRP A 317 -32.33 25.22 -5.89
N THR A 318 -31.62 24.83 -4.83
CA THR A 318 -31.56 23.43 -4.40
C THR A 318 -32.91 22.97 -3.85
N ARG A 319 -33.61 23.84 -3.13
CA ARG A 319 -34.98 23.55 -2.65
C ARG A 319 -35.95 23.44 -3.81
N LEU A 320 -35.89 24.35 -4.78
CA LEU A 320 -36.73 24.27 -5.99
C LEU A 320 -36.46 23.00 -6.79
N ALA A 321 -35.20 22.58 -6.92
CA ALA A 321 -34.86 21.32 -7.58
C ALA A 321 -35.41 20.08 -6.84
N LYS A 322 -35.62 20.17 -5.53
CA LYS A 322 -36.32 19.14 -4.77
C LYS A 322 -37.83 19.19 -5.04
N LYS A 323 -38.43 20.39 -5.02
CA LYS A 323 -39.86 20.63 -5.28
C LYS A 323 -40.29 20.11 -6.66
N TYR A 324 -39.52 20.42 -7.69
CA TYR A 324 -39.80 20.04 -9.08
C TYR A 324 -39.27 18.67 -9.49
N ASP A 325 -38.81 17.90 -8.51
CA ASP A 325 -38.15 16.60 -8.65
C ASP A 325 -37.29 16.41 -9.90
N VAL A 326 -36.30 17.29 -10.07
CA VAL A 326 -35.43 17.26 -11.25
C VAL A 326 -34.64 15.96 -11.29
N THR A 327 -34.84 15.16 -12.33
CA THR A 327 -34.14 13.88 -12.54
C THR A 327 -33.41 13.87 -13.88
N ASN A 328 -32.40 13.01 -14.03
CA ASN A 328 -31.75 12.79 -15.31
C ASN A 328 -32.56 11.78 -16.13
N THR A 329 -32.85 12.08 -17.40
CA THR A 329 -33.67 11.22 -18.27
C THR A 329 -33.06 9.84 -18.50
N ILE A 330 -31.73 9.71 -18.49
CA ILE A 330 -31.03 8.46 -18.77
C ILE A 330 -30.91 7.59 -17.52
N THR A 331 -30.60 8.19 -16.37
CA THR A 331 -30.30 7.44 -15.15
C THR A 331 -31.46 7.37 -14.16
N GLY A 332 -32.53 8.14 -14.37
CA GLY A 332 -33.67 8.28 -13.44
C GLY A 332 -33.32 8.94 -12.10
N ASN A 333 -32.04 9.20 -11.84
CA ASN A 333 -31.56 9.69 -10.55
C ASN A 333 -31.56 11.21 -10.48
N LYS A 334 -31.74 11.74 -9.27
CA LYS A 334 -31.61 13.18 -8.98
C LYS A 334 -30.15 13.63 -9.16
N PRO A 335 -29.84 14.59 -10.04
CA PRO A 335 -28.48 15.04 -10.26
C PRO A 335 -27.96 15.86 -9.06
N GLN A 336 -26.70 15.65 -8.65
CA GLN A 336 -26.09 16.40 -7.53
C GLN A 336 -26.08 17.92 -7.75
N ASN A 337 -26.05 18.36 -9.01
CA ASN A 337 -26.08 19.75 -9.44
C ASN A 337 -27.49 20.22 -9.87
N ALA A 338 -28.58 19.55 -9.49
CA ALA A 338 -29.94 19.85 -9.94
C ALA A 338 -30.34 21.33 -9.76
N GLY A 339 -29.96 21.97 -8.64
CA GLY A 339 -30.22 23.40 -8.45
C GLY A 339 -29.53 24.30 -9.48
N GLN A 340 -28.32 23.93 -9.92
CA GLN A 340 -27.60 24.67 -10.96
C GLN A 340 -28.21 24.44 -12.35
N VAL A 341 -28.80 23.27 -12.59
CA VAL A 341 -29.57 22.99 -13.81
C VAL A 341 -30.76 23.94 -13.91
N LEU A 342 -31.58 24.07 -12.84
CA LEU A 342 -32.71 24.99 -12.82
C LEU A 342 -32.28 26.46 -12.97
N PHE A 343 -31.21 26.86 -12.27
CA PHE A 343 -30.64 28.21 -12.39
C PHE A 343 -30.26 28.56 -13.83
N MET A 344 -29.55 27.65 -14.50
CA MET A 344 -29.11 27.85 -15.88
C MET A 344 -30.27 27.75 -16.87
N PHE A 345 -31.27 26.91 -16.60
CA PHE A 345 -32.49 26.80 -17.40
C PHE A 345 -33.32 28.08 -17.34
N ALA A 346 -33.50 28.67 -16.14
CA ALA A 346 -34.16 29.98 -15.99
C ALA A 346 -33.43 31.07 -16.78
N LYS A 347 -32.09 31.14 -16.65
CA LYS A 347 -31.26 32.09 -17.41
C LYS A 347 -31.41 31.93 -18.92
N ALA A 348 -31.44 30.69 -19.42
CA ALA A 348 -31.59 30.40 -20.84
C ALA A 348 -32.98 30.81 -21.38
N ASN A 349 -33.99 30.86 -20.52
CA ASN A 349 -35.36 31.31 -20.84
C ASN A 349 -35.60 32.80 -20.51
N GLY A 350 -34.53 33.61 -20.45
CA GLY A 350 -34.62 35.07 -20.36
C GLY A 350 -34.93 35.64 -18.98
N ILE A 351 -34.88 34.83 -17.91
CA ILE A 351 -35.08 35.33 -16.54
C ILE A 351 -33.78 35.98 -16.03
N ASP A 352 -33.86 37.22 -15.54
CA ASP A 352 -32.74 37.87 -14.86
C ASP A 352 -32.51 37.26 -13.47
N ILE A 353 -31.73 36.18 -13.47
CA ILE A 353 -31.29 35.47 -12.27
C ILE A 353 -30.45 36.33 -11.30
N MET A 354 -29.85 37.44 -11.77
CA MET A 354 -29.00 38.32 -10.95
C MET A 354 -29.84 39.26 -10.07
N SER A 355 -31.13 39.42 -10.39
CA SER A 355 -32.08 40.19 -9.57
C SER A 355 -32.31 39.56 -8.18
N PHE A 356 -32.36 38.23 -8.09
CA PHE A 356 -32.73 37.51 -6.86
C PHE A 356 -31.68 37.55 -5.74
N ASN A 357 -32.16 37.50 -4.49
CA ASN A 357 -31.37 37.47 -3.24
C ASN A 357 -30.29 38.58 -3.09
N LYS A 358 -30.51 39.79 -3.61
CA LYS A 358 -29.59 40.94 -3.41
C LYS A 358 -29.31 41.28 -1.94
N HIS A 359 -30.28 41.07 -1.04
CA HIS A 359 -30.19 41.48 0.37
C HIS A 359 -29.49 40.49 1.31
N LYS A 360 -29.18 39.27 0.84
CA LYS A 360 -28.35 38.34 1.62
C LYS A 360 -27.04 38.17 0.87
N ALA A 361 -25.93 38.30 1.59
CA ALA A 361 -24.69 37.63 1.25
C ALA A 361 -24.89 36.11 1.38
N VAL A 362 -25.78 35.52 0.55
CA VAL A 362 -25.93 34.08 0.40
C VAL A 362 -24.67 33.61 -0.31
N SER A 363 -23.62 33.31 0.49
CA SER A 363 -22.33 32.75 0.08
C SER A 363 -22.07 32.79 -1.44
N GLY A 364 -21.59 33.93 -1.96
CA GLY A 364 -21.09 34.02 -3.34
C GLY A 364 -21.97 34.79 -4.33
N ARG A 365 -22.72 35.80 -3.88
CA ARG A 365 -23.58 36.58 -4.78
C ARG A 365 -23.11 38.01 -5.07
N ASP A 366 -21.82 38.33 -4.93
CA ASP A 366 -21.25 39.50 -5.64
C ASP A 366 -19.71 39.56 -5.84
N ILE A 367 -18.96 38.48 -5.64
CA ILE A 367 -17.53 38.50 -5.96
C ILE A 367 -17.19 37.20 -6.65
N LEU A 368 -16.95 37.25 -7.97
CA LEU A 368 -16.09 36.35 -8.73
C LEU A 368 -16.16 34.89 -8.26
N ARG A 369 -16.96 34.02 -8.91
CA ARG A 369 -16.93 32.54 -8.77
C ARG A 369 -16.40 32.04 -7.41
N ARG A 370 -17.27 31.60 -6.49
CA ARG A 370 -16.88 31.03 -5.16
C ARG A 370 -15.47 30.45 -5.17
N VAL A 371 -14.54 31.17 -4.54
CA VAL A 371 -13.12 30.79 -4.55
C VAL A 371 -12.98 29.46 -3.81
N ARG A 372 -12.76 28.41 -4.58
CA ARG A 372 -12.50 27.07 -4.04
C ARG A 372 -11.00 26.93 -3.88
N ARG A 373 -10.54 26.80 -2.64
CA ARG A 373 -9.15 26.47 -2.33
C ARG A 373 -8.88 25.07 -2.89
N PRO A 374 -8.05 24.89 -3.93
CA PRO A 374 -7.72 23.57 -4.42
C PRO A 374 -6.79 22.87 -3.40
N LYS A 375 -6.77 21.54 -3.44
CA LYS A 375 -5.79 20.76 -2.69
C LYS A 375 -4.40 21.07 -3.25
N LYS A 376 -3.42 21.25 -2.36
CA LYS A 376 -2.01 21.33 -2.77
C LYS A 376 -1.66 20.08 -3.57
N LYS A 377 -0.81 20.24 -4.58
CA LYS A 377 -0.39 19.17 -5.47
C LYS A 377 1.08 18.84 -5.29
N ILE A 378 1.39 17.56 -5.18
CA ILE A 378 2.73 17.00 -5.31
C ILE A 378 3.09 17.03 -6.80
N MET A 379 4.26 17.59 -7.12
CA MET A 379 4.79 17.71 -8.49
C MET A 379 3.81 18.34 -9.50
N LYS A 380 2.93 19.25 -9.06
CA LYS A 380 1.87 19.91 -9.86
C LYS A 380 0.82 18.96 -10.50
N LYS A 381 0.96 17.64 -10.35
CA LYS A 381 0.09 16.62 -10.97
C LYS A 381 -0.90 15.99 -9.99
N LEU A 382 -0.48 15.67 -8.76
CA LEU A 382 -1.28 14.84 -7.83
C LEU A 382 -1.68 15.60 -6.57
N SER A 383 -2.98 15.63 -6.23
CA SER A 383 -3.44 16.22 -4.97
C SER A 383 -2.95 15.44 -3.75
N ILE A 384 -2.50 16.12 -2.69
CA ILE A 384 -2.10 15.48 -1.43
C ILE A 384 -3.27 14.68 -0.82
N PRO A 385 -3.04 13.42 -0.38
CA PRO A 385 -4.00 12.67 0.43
C PRO A 385 -4.46 13.49 1.63
N THR A 386 -5.76 13.51 1.86
CA THR A 386 -6.38 14.44 2.82
C THR A 386 -7.20 13.63 3.79
N PRO A 387 -7.02 13.80 5.12
CA PRO A 387 -7.76 13.04 6.12
C PRO A 387 -9.26 13.35 6.04
N ARG A 388 -10.07 12.48 6.66
CA ARG A 388 -11.52 12.63 6.76
C ARG A 388 -11.89 13.99 7.34
N SER A 389 -13.04 14.51 6.92
CA SER A 389 -13.55 15.76 7.48
C SER A 389 -14.03 15.55 8.90
N SER A 390 -14.06 16.61 9.72
CA SER A 390 -14.63 16.52 11.07
C SER A 390 -16.09 16.06 11.07
N LYS A 391 -16.85 16.41 10.02
CA LYS A 391 -18.23 15.93 9.84
C LYS A 391 -18.27 14.41 9.69
N THR A 392 -17.43 13.89 8.80
CA THR A 392 -17.31 12.45 8.56
C THR A 392 -16.80 11.72 9.81
N PHE A 393 -15.83 12.29 10.53
CA PHE A 393 -15.38 11.70 11.80
C PHE A 393 -16.48 11.63 12.85
N LYS A 394 -17.29 12.69 12.99
CA LYS A 394 -18.45 12.66 13.89
C LYS A 394 -19.46 11.57 13.52
N GLU A 395 -19.72 11.37 12.23
CA GLU A 395 -20.63 10.32 11.75
C GLU A 395 -20.08 8.93 12.08
N VAL A 396 -18.80 8.66 11.79
CA VAL A 396 -18.15 7.38 12.09
C VAL A 396 -18.09 7.12 13.60
N ILE A 397 -17.70 8.11 14.41
CA ILE A 397 -17.67 7.98 15.87
C ILE A 397 -19.07 7.70 16.42
N LYS A 398 -20.10 8.40 15.93
CA LYS A 398 -21.50 8.13 16.33
C LYS A 398 -21.93 6.71 15.99
N GLN A 399 -21.57 6.22 14.81
CA GLN A 399 -21.87 4.85 14.40
C GLN A 399 -21.17 3.84 15.33
N LYS A 400 -19.88 4.04 15.60
CA LYS A 400 -19.09 3.20 16.52
C LYS A 400 -19.58 3.23 17.97
N LEU A 401 -20.21 4.33 18.38
CA LEU A 401 -20.87 4.42 19.68
C LEU A 401 -22.20 3.64 19.68
N ALA A 402 -22.93 3.69 18.57
CA ALA A 402 -24.22 3.02 18.43
C ALA A 402 -24.09 1.50 18.29
N ASP A 403 -23.07 1.02 17.59
CA ASP A 403 -22.77 -0.41 17.44
C ASP A 403 -21.99 -1.00 18.64
N GLY A 404 -21.57 -0.16 19.58
CA GLY A 404 -20.86 -0.57 20.80
C GLY A 404 -19.36 -0.84 20.62
N THR A 405 -18.79 -0.59 19.42
CA THR A 405 -17.34 -0.68 19.17
C THR A 405 -16.56 0.26 20.08
N ILE A 406 -17.06 1.48 20.27
CA ILE A 406 -16.57 2.41 21.29
C ILE A 406 -17.53 2.33 22.48
N TYR A 407 -17.03 1.81 23.59
CA TYR A 407 -17.80 1.68 24.82
C TYR A 407 -17.46 2.81 25.80
N LEU A 408 -18.45 3.64 26.14
CA LEU A 408 -18.28 4.77 27.07
C LEU A 408 -18.63 4.45 28.52
N GLY A 409 -19.08 3.23 28.81
CA GLY A 409 -19.61 2.88 30.13
C GLY A 409 -21.08 3.24 30.34
N ASN A 410 -21.66 2.65 31.38
CA ASN A 410 -23.03 2.86 31.81
C ASN A 410 -23.16 4.21 32.52
N GLN A 411 -24.33 4.83 32.43
CA GLN A 411 -24.63 6.08 33.12
C GLN A 411 -24.88 5.80 34.60
N ILE A 412 -24.21 6.53 35.48
CA ILE A 412 -24.39 6.47 36.93
C ILE A 412 -24.38 7.86 37.54
N ALA A 413 -24.82 7.96 38.80
CA ALA A 413 -24.76 9.16 39.63
C ALA A 413 -25.21 10.43 38.87
N PRO A 414 -26.51 10.54 38.49
CA PRO A 414 -27.01 11.73 37.82
C PRO A 414 -26.80 12.97 38.69
N LYS A 415 -26.18 14.00 38.14
CA LYS A 415 -25.97 15.29 38.79
C LYS A 415 -26.66 16.39 37.99
N THR A 416 -27.42 17.24 38.68
CA THR A 416 -27.99 18.43 38.06
C THR A 416 -26.94 19.54 38.08
N VAL A 417 -26.55 19.98 36.90
CA VAL A 417 -25.60 21.10 36.73
C VAL A 417 -26.39 22.29 36.20
N ILE A 418 -26.12 23.46 36.76
CA ILE A 418 -26.65 24.72 36.25
C ILE A 418 -25.67 25.22 35.17
N SER A 419 -26.15 25.29 33.94
CA SER A 419 -25.47 25.96 32.86
C SER A 419 -26.03 27.36 32.74
N SER A 420 -25.20 28.35 33.05
CA SER A 420 -25.56 29.76 33.00
C SER A 420 -25.08 30.34 31.67
N SER A 421 -26.02 30.85 30.88
CA SER A 421 -25.77 31.48 29.58
C SER A 421 -26.27 32.92 29.60
N ILE A 422 -25.57 33.84 28.95
CA ILE A 422 -26.10 35.19 28.74
C ILE A 422 -26.98 35.14 27.49
N SER A 423 -28.26 35.50 27.65
CA SER A 423 -29.23 35.62 26.56
C SER A 423 -28.85 36.73 25.57
N LYS A 424 -29.50 36.75 24.40
CA LYS A 424 -29.29 37.82 23.40
C LYS A 424 -29.64 39.21 23.95
N GLU A 425 -30.51 39.24 24.94
CA GLU A 425 -30.97 40.43 25.64
C GLU A 425 -29.98 40.88 26.72
N GLY A 426 -28.91 40.12 26.99
CA GLY A 426 -27.92 40.44 28.03
C GLY A 426 -28.32 39.98 29.44
N ASN A 427 -29.39 39.19 29.56
CA ASN A 427 -29.84 38.63 30.83
C ASN A 427 -29.19 37.27 31.08
N LEU A 428 -28.81 36.99 32.34
CA LEU A 428 -28.37 35.66 32.74
C LEU A 428 -29.56 34.69 32.64
N THR A 429 -29.34 33.58 31.94
CA THR A 429 -30.31 32.49 31.78
C THR A 429 -29.70 31.22 32.33
N GLU A 430 -30.39 30.60 33.26
CA GLU A 430 -29.94 29.36 33.89
C GLU A 430 -30.71 28.18 33.29
N ASN A 431 -29.97 27.22 32.74
CA ASN A 431 -30.50 25.97 32.25
C ASN A 431 -30.01 24.83 33.15
N LYS A 432 -30.95 24.11 33.76
CA LYS A 432 -30.63 22.90 34.53
C LYS A 432 -30.45 21.72 33.57
N VAL A 433 -29.25 21.16 33.54
CA VAL A 433 -28.89 20.01 32.71
C VAL A 433 -28.50 18.86 33.61
N ILE A 434 -29.10 17.68 33.39
CA ILE A 434 -28.68 16.46 34.09
C ILE A 434 -27.48 15.86 33.35
N VAL A 435 -26.37 15.75 34.05
CA VAL A 435 -25.14 15.13 33.57
C VAL A 435 -24.96 13.80 34.30
N TYR A 436 -24.55 12.78 33.56
CA TYR A 436 -24.28 11.46 34.11
C TYR A 436 -22.79 11.17 34.08
N SER A 437 -22.31 10.61 35.18
CA SER A 437 -21.00 9.99 35.24
C SER A 437 -21.02 8.63 34.54
N ARG A 438 -19.83 8.10 34.24
CA ARG A 438 -19.68 6.86 33.47
C ARG A 438 -18.95 5.79 34.27
N ILE A 439 -19.48 4.58 34.27
CA ILE A 439 -18.85 3.38 34.86
C ILE A 439 -18.60 2.31 33.80
N ILE A 440 -17.40 1.78 33.76
CA ILE A 440 -17.04 0.59 32.99
C ILE A 440 -16.98 -0.57 34.00
N GLY A 441 -17.98 -1.44 34.02
CA GLY A 441 -18.09 -2.49 35.04
C GLY A 441 -16.82 -3.37 35.14
N LEU A 442 -16.45 -3.73 36.37
CA LEU A 442 -15.18 -4.39 36.69
C LEU A 442 -15.03 -5.72 35.96
N GLN A 443 -16.10 -6.52 35.87
CA GLN A 443 -16.08 -7.78 35.11
C GLN A 443 -15.66 -7.57 33.65
N LYS A 444 -16.16 -6.50 33.01
CA LYS A 444 -15.82 -6.17 31.63
C LYS A 444 -14.35 -5.75 31.50
N ILE A 445 -13.86 -4.93 32.44
CA ILE A 445 -12.44 -4.54 32.49
C ILE A 445 -11.57 -5.79 32.61
N ILE A 446 -11.89 -6.68 33.56
CA ILE A 446 -11.12 -7.89 33.84
C ILE A 446 -11.08 -8.81 32.62
N LEU A 447 -12.22 -9.13 32.02
CA LEU A 447 -12.27 -10.01 30.85
C LEU A 447 -11.50 -9.43 29.65
N SER A 448 -11.58 -8.11 29.45
CA SER A 448 -10.81 -7.40 28.43
C SER A 448 -9.30 -7.50 28.70
N GLU A 449 -8.87 -7.28 29.94
CA GLU A 449 -7.46 -7.33 30.32
C GLU A 449 -6.90 -8.75 30.29
N LEU A 450 -7.62 -9.75 30.79
CA LEU A 450 -7.22 -11.16 30.65
C LEU A 450 -7.06 -11.53 29.17
N SER A 451 -7.99 -11.14 28.31
CA SER A 451 -7.90 -11.39 26.87
C SER A 451 -6.68 -10.70 26.24
N ARG A 452 -6.33 -9.49 26.70
CA ARG A 452 -5.14 -8.77 26.25
C ARG A 452 -3.86 -9.48 26.70
N LEU A 453 -3.78 -9.89 27.97
CA LEU A 453 -2.61 -10.53 28.57
C LEU A 453 -2.39 -11.94 28.04
N GLN A 454 -3.48 -12.68 27.75
CA GLN A 454 -3.43 -13.96 27.05
C GLN A 454 -2.83 -13.82 25.65
N LYS A 455 -3.25 -12.81 24.88
CA LYS A 455 -2.69 -12.51 23.55
C LYS A 455 -1.20 -12.14 23.60
N SER A 456 -0.76 -11.55 24.72
CA SER A 456 0.66 -11.26 24.97
C SER A 456 1.46 -12.48 25.40
N GLY A 457 0.82 -13.62 25.70
CA GLY A 457 1.50 -14.87 26.06
C GLY A 457 2.06 -14.90 27.49
N ILE A 458 1.69 -13.95 28.35
CA ILE A 458 2.23 -13.81 29.72
C ILE A 458 1.30 -14.35 30.81
N LEU A 459 0.04 -14.64 30.47
CA LEU A 459 -0.98 -15.10 31.40
C LEU A 459 -0.84 -16.61 31.64
N LEU A 460 -0.69 -17.02 32.90
CA LEU A 460 -0.65 -18.41 33.34
C LEU A 460 -2.02 -18.80 33.88
N VAL A 461 -2.89 -19.31 33.01
CA VAL A 461 -4.23 -19.77 33.36
C VAL A 461 -4.45 -21.15 32.78
N HIS A 462 -4.62 -22.13 33.67
CA HIS A 462 -4.69 -23.54 33.31
C HIS A 462 -6.04 -24.18 33.65
N ASN A 463 -6.46 -25.13 32.80
CA ASN A 463 -7.68 -25.92 32.97
C ASN A 463 -7.49 -26.99 34.06
N ASP A 464 -8.56 -27.71 34.40
CA ASP A 464 -8.50 -28.76 35.42
C ASP A 464 -7.58 -29.92 35.02
N GLU A 465 -7.62 -30.32 33.74
CA GLU A 465 -6.79 -31.38 33.17
C GLU A 465 -5.28 -31.13 33.36
N TYR A 466 -4.82 -29.89 33.19
CA TYR A 466 -3.43 -29.52 33.47
C TYR A 466 -3.01 -29.93 34.89
N TYR A 467 -3.81 -29.58 35.90
CA TYR A 467 -3.49 -29.90 37.29
C TYR A 467 -3.56 -31.39 37.59
N ASP A 468 -4.43 -32.12 36.91
CA ASP A 468 -4.57 -33.57 37.05
C ASP A 468 -3.35 -34.32 36.46
N THR A 469 -2.68 -33.75 35.46
CA THR A 469 -1.46 -34.31 34.85
C THR A 469 -0.18 -34.03 35.63
N LEU A 470 -0.18 -33.07 36.56
CA LEU A 470 1.03 -32.71 37.32
C LEU A 470 1.44 -33.82 38.29
N THR A 471 2.73 -34.15 38.25
CA THR A 471 3.39 -35.03 39.21
C THR A 471 3.54 -34.35 40.58
N GLU A 472 3.72 -35.14 41.64
CA GLU A 472 3.91 -34.59 42.98
C GLU A 472 5.15 -33.68 43.07
N ASP A 473 6.24 -34.04 42.40
CA ASP A 473 7.47 -33.25 42.37
C ASP A 473 7.27 -31.90 41.69
N GLU A 474 6.54 -31.85 40.57
CA GLU A 474 6.22 -30.59 39.86
C GLU A 474 5.36 -29.67 40.74
N ILE A 475 4.37 -30.22 41.45
CA ILE A 475 3.51 -29.46 42.36
C ILE A 475 4.35 -28.90 43.51
N ARG A 476 5.22 -29.72 44.13
CA ARG A 476 6.11 -29.28 45.21
C ARG A 476 7.06 -28.18 44.75
N GLN A 477 7.69 -28.34 43.60
CA GLN A 477 8.60 -27.33 43.03
C GLN A 477 7.87 -26.01 42.77
N ARG A 478 6.67 -26.06 42.18
CA ARG A 478 5.89 -24.86 41.89
C ARG A 478 5.45 -24.15 43.18
N LEU A 479 4.98 -24.89 44.19
CA LEU A 479 4.61 -24.30 45.49
C LEU A 479 5.82 -23.69 46.21
N GLN A 480 6.97 -24.36 46.21
CA GLN A 480 8.21 -23.81 46.78
C GLN A 480 8.65 -22.52 46.07
N PHE A 481 8.55 -22.49 44.74
CA PHE A 481 8.84 -21.29 43.95
C PHE A 481 7.93 -20.11 44.33
N LEU A 482 6.66 -20.39 44.63
CA LEU A 482 5.68 -19.39 45.10
C LEU A 482 5.82 -19.04 46.59
N GLY A 483 6.76 -19.66 47.31
CA GLY A 483 6.99 -19.43 48.74
C GLY A 483 5.96 -20.09 49.65
N GLU A 484 5.31 -21.16 49.19
CA GLU A 484 4.22 -21.83 49.89
C GLU A 484 4.66 -23.14 50.58
N GLU A 485 4.03 -23.45 51.71
CA GLU A 485 4.30 -24.69 52.43
C GLU A 485 3.91 -25.94 51.62
N THR A 486 4.74 -26.98 51.70
CA THR A 486 4.60 -28.26 50.98
C THR A 486 4.45 -29.48 51.93
N ASN A 487 4.13 -29.24 53.20
CA ASN A 487 3.97 -30.28 54.23
C ASN A 487 2.55 -30.88 54.25
N ALA A 488 2.00 -31.21 53.08
CA ALA A 488 0.64 -31.73 52.93
C ALA A 488 0.60 -32.91 51.95
N SER A 489 -0.57 -33.57 51.87
CA SER A 489 -0.79 -34.64 50.89
C SER A 489 -0.71 -34.10 49.45
N CYS A 490 -0.37 -34.95 48.47
CA CYS A 490 -0.31 -34.56 47.06
C CYS A 490 -1.63 -33.93 46.57
N GLN A 491 -2.78 -34.46 47.01
CA GLN A 491 -4.09 -33.93 46.63
C GLN A 491 -4.35 -32.54 47.23
N ASP A 492 -3.98 -32.32 48.48
CA ASP A 492 -4.14 -31.01 49.14
C ASP A 492 -3.22 -29.96 48.50
N MET A 493 -1.97 -30.34 48.18
CA MET A 493 -1.03 -29.48 47.47
C MET A 493 -1.55 -29.11 46.07
N ARG A 494 -2.13 -30.06 45.32
CA ARG A 494 -2.74 -29.81 44.01
C ARG A 494 -3.89 -28.80 44.13
N LEU A 495 -4.79 -29.01 45.09
CA LEU A 495 -5.91 -28.09 45.34
C LEU A 495 -5.41 -26.70 45.75
N LYS A 496 -4.41 -26.63 46.63
CA LYS A 496 -3.77 -25.37 47.06
C LYS A 496 -3.17 -24.62 45.87
N LEU A 497 -2.38 -25.29 45.03
CA LEU A 497 -1.78 -24.70 43.83
C LEU A 497 -2.85 -24.17 42.88
N LYS A 498 -3.88 -24.98 42.59
CA LYS A 498 -5.01 -24.59 41.74
C LYS A 498 -5.73 -23.35 42.27
N VAL A 499 -5.93 -23.25 43.58
CA VAL A 499 -6.56 -22.07 44.20
C VAL A 499 -5.68 -20.83 44.08
N ILE A 500 -4.37 -20.97 44.30
CA ILE A 500 -3.42 -19.85 44.22
C ILE A 500 -3.34 -19.30 42.78
N GLU A 501 -3.12 -20.17 41.80
CA GLU A 501 -2.98 -19.76 40.39
C GLU A 501 -4.29 -19.26 39.77
N ARG A 502 -5.45 -19.60 40.36
CA ARG A 502 -6.77 -19.04 39.96
C ARG A 502 -7.17 -17.80 40.75
N THR A 503 -6.38 -17.39 41.74
CA THR A 503 -6.65 -16.19 42.53
C THR A 503 -5.84 -15.01 42.03
N PHE A 504 -6.51 -14.03 41.45
CA PHE A 504 -5.94 -12.77 40.99
C PHE A 504 -6.17 -11.66 42.01
N LYS A 505 -5.33 -10.63 41.96
CA LYS A 505 -5.45 -9.45 42.82
C LYS A 505 -5.76 -8.22 41.99
N LEU A 506 -6.73 -7.43 42.43
CA LEU A 506 -7.06 -6.13 41.82
C LEU A 506 -6.60 -5.00 42.72
N LYS A 507 -5.98 -3.98 42.14
CA LYS A 507 -5.65 -2.73 42.80
C LYS A 507 -6.57 -1.64 42.28
N MET A 508 -7.18 -0.90 43.19
CA MET A 508 -8.01 0.25 42.87
C MET A 508 -7.48 1.51 43.58
N TRP A 509 -7.58 2.63 42.91
CA TRP A 509 -7.29 3.96 43.45
C TRP A 509 -8.17 4.99 42.74
N HIS A 510 -8.24 6.20 43.27
CA HIS A 510 -8.94 7.29 42.61
C HIS A 510 -8.20 8.59 42.80
N ASP A 511 -8.43 9.54 41.89
CA ASP A 511 -7.82 10.85 41.93
C ASP A 511 -8.78 11.92 41.37
N HIS A 512 -8.59 13.16 41.78
CA HIS A 512 -9.26 14.30 41.17
C HIS A 512 -8.42 14.80 39.99
N SER A 513 -9.09 15.21 38.91
CA SER A 513 -8.41 15.72 37.73
C SER A 513 -9.28 16.75 37.04
N ASP A 514 -8.65 17.76 36.45
CA ASP A 514 -9.35 18.76 35.65
C ASP A 514 -9.20 18.46 34.16
N ILE A 515 -10.33 18.30 33.46
CA ILE A 515 -10.35 18.14 31.99
C ILE A 515 -11.11 19.32 31.41
N LEU A 516 -10.44 20.17 30.64
CA LEU A 516 -11.02 21.38 30.02
C LEU A 516 -11.66 22.33 31.05
N ASN A 517 -10.97 22.58 32.17
CA ASN A 517 -11.43 23.41 33.31
C ASN A 517 -12.72 22.88 33.99
N HIS A 518 -13.01 21.60 33.83
CA HIS A 518 -14.05 20.92 34.59
C HIS A 518 -13.41 19.88 35.49
N SER A 519 -13.79 19.89 36.76
CA SER A 519 -13.29 18.94 37.74
C SER A 519 -14.02 17.60 37.64
N TYR A 520 -13.21 16.56 37.60
CA TYR A 520 -13.62 15.16 37.55
C TYR A 520 -12.95 14.38 38.67
N VAL A 521 -13.56 13.26 39.02
CA VAL A 521 -12.95 12.18 39.76
C VAL A 521 -12.77 10.99 38.84
N ASN A 522 -11.56 10.46 38.84
CA ASN A 522 -11.14 9.29 38.08
C ASN A 522 -10.93 8.13 39.04
N PHE A 523 -11.78 7.12 38.99
CA PHE A 523 -11.50 5.84 39.64
C PHE A 523 -10.81 4.94 38.64
N MET A 524 -9.68 4.38 39.07
CA MET A 524 -8.83 3.52 38.26
C MET A 524 -8.73 2.15 38.91
N THR A 525 -8.55 1.13 38.07
CA THR A 525 -8.30 -0.23 38.51
C THR A 525 -7.19 -0.86 37.67
N THR A 526 -6.47 -1.82 38.24
CA THR A 526 -5.49 -2.62 37.52
C THR A 526 -5.39 -4.02 38.12
N ILE A 527 -5.02 -5.00 37.30
CA ILE A 527 -4.65 -6.33 37.81
C ILE A 527 -3.23 -6.23 38.34
N LEU A 528 -3.01 -6.66 39.57
CA LEU A 528 -1.68 -6.71 40.16
C LEU A 528 -0.90 -7.89 39.63
N TYR A 529 0.39 -7.66 39.39
CA TYR A 529 1.29 -8.72 39.01
C TYR A 529 1.52 -9.69 40.18
N ASP A 530 1.55 -10.97 39.85
CA ASP A 530 1.87 -12.07 40.76
C ASP A 530 2.47 -13.22 39.93
N ALA A 531 3.60 -13.77 40.38
CA ALA A 531 4.29 -14.87 39.68
C ALA A 531 3.47 -16.18 39.66
N ALA A 532 2.43 -16.28 40.50
CA ALA A 532 1.46 -17.36 40.44
C ALA A 532 0.59 -17.29 39.16
N ASN A 533 0.24 -16.09 38.71
CA ASN A 533 -0.73 -15.89 37.63
C ASN A 533 -0.07 -15.44 36.31
N PHE A 534 1.18 -14.99 36.36
CA PHE A 534 1.89 -14.42 35.22
C PHE A 534 3.33 -14.92 35.16
N MET A 535 3.87 -14.94 33.95
CA MET A 535 5.30 -15.21 33.73
C MET A 535 6.17 -14.14 34.38
N THR A 536 7.32 -14.56 34.87
CA THR A 536 8.42 -13.66 35.25
C THR A 536 9.12 -13.08 34.03
N ASP A 537 9.86 -11.99 34.23
CA ASP A 537 10.68 -11.37 33.18
C ASP A 537 11.66 -12.37 32.55
N ASN A 538 12.21 -13.29 33.36
CA ASN A 538 13.16 -14.31 32.90
C ASN A 538 12.48 -15.40 32.04
N GLU A 539 11.31 -15.89 32.48
CA GLU A 539 10.52 -16.87 31.72
C GLU A 539 10.09 -16.29 30.37
N TYR A 540 9.61 -15.05 30.36
CA TYR A 540 9.19 -14.36 29.15
C TYR A 540 10.36 -14.15 28.17
N GLN A 541 11.53 -13.71 28.66
CA GLN A 541 12.72 -13.54 27.81
C GLN A 541 13.18 -14.86 27.18
N THR A 542 13.19 -15.94 27.98
CA THR A 542 13.58 -17.28 27.52
C THR A 542 12.64 -17.79 26.42
N LEU A 543 11.33 -17.65 26.61
CA LEU A 543 10.32 -18.10 25.65
C LEU A 543 10.28 -17.24 24.38
N ALA A 544 10.39 -15.92 24.53
CA ALA A 544 10.30 -14.99 23.40
C ALA A 544 11.59 -14.92 22.57
N ARG A 545 12.71 -15.50 23.05
CA ARG A 545 14.04 -15.43 22.44
C ARG A 545 14.46 -13.98 22.11
N THR A 546 14.02 -13.03 22.93
CA THR A 546 14.29 -11.60 22.74
C THR A 546 15.46 -11.16 23.59
N THR A 547 16.33 -10.31 23.04
CA THR A 547 17.44 -9.68 23.78
C THR A 547 17.00 -8.45 24.59
N SER A 548 15.74 -8.03 24.49
CA SER A 548 15.20 -6.85 25.20
C SER A 548 14.70 -7.22 26.59
N THR A 549 15.15 -6.47 27.60
CA THR A 549 14.61 -6.51 28.97
C THR A 549 13.17 -6.01 28.99
N THR A 550 12.23 -6.94 28.90
CA THR A 550 10.80 -6.63 29.01
C THR A 550 10.39 -6.71 30.47
N ASN A 551 9.76 -5.66 30.99
CA ASN A 551 9.19 -5.62 32.34
C ASN A 551 7.74 -6.12 32.28
N VAL A 552 7.51 -7.39 32.61
CA VAL A 552 6.19 -8.03 32.56
C VAL A 552 5.22 -7.37 33.53
N GLN A 553 5.69 -7.02 34.73
CA GLN A 553 4.87 -6.30 35.71
C GLN A 553 4.27 -5.02 35.13
N SER A 554 5.04 -4.23 34.39
CA SER A 554 4.56 -2.99 33.76
C SER A 554 3.50 -3.22 32.66
N ILE A 555 3.54 -4.39 32.01
CA ILE A 555 2.56 -4.80 31.00
C ILE A 555 1.25 -5.26 31.66
N VAL A 556 1.38 -5.98 32.78
CA VAL A 556 0.24 -6.47 33.57
C VAL A 556 -0.46 -5.33 34.28
N GLU A 557 0.28 -4.52 35.04
CA GLU A 557 -0.25 -3.49 35.94
C GLU A 557 -0.71 -2.21 35.22
N LYS A 558 -1.03 -2.29 33.93
CA LYS A 558 -1.53 -1.16 33.14
C LYS A 558 -2.86 -0.63 33.71
N PRO A 559 -2.93 0.66 34.12
CA PRO A 559 -4.15 1.27 34.63
C PRO A 559 -5.31 1.25 33.64
N GLN A 560 -6.50 0.93 34.14
CA GLN A 560 -7.76 0.95 33.41
C GLN A 560 -8.74 1.90 34.07
N LEU A 561 -9.45 2.68 33.25
CA LEU A 561 -10.50 3.58 33.73
C LEU A 561 -11.70 2.76 34.20
N TYR A 562 -12.07 2.92 35.46
CA TYR A 562 -13.24 2.28 36.07
C TYR A 562 -14.43 3.22 36.10
N ILE A 563 -14.29 4.40 36.72
CA ILE A 563 -15.34 5.43 36.74
C ILE A 563 -14.72 6.76 36.34
N LEU A 564 -15.39 7.47 35.43
CA LEU A 564 -15.14 8.88 35.15
C LEU A 564 -16.38 9.66 35.56
N GLY A 565 -16.24 10.47 36.60
CA GLY A 565 -17.36 11.22 37.15
C GLY A 565 -17.08 12.69 37.29
N ARG A 566 -18.08 13.54 37.07
CA ARG A 566 -17.95 14.97 37.36
C ARG A 566 -18.00 15.19 38.87
N SER A 567 -16.98 15.81 39.43
CA SER A 567 -16.84 15.96 40.89
C SER A 567 -16.21 17.30 41.19
N ALA A 568 -16.83 18.09 42.07
CA ALA A 568 -16.05 19.09 42.78
C ALA A 568 -15.05 18.38 43.69
N SER A 569 -14.01 19.08 44.13
CA SER A 569 -13.05 18.58 45.13
C SER A 569 -13.68 18.54 46.53
N LYS A 570 -14.83 17.89 46.67
CA LYS A 570 -15.60 17.73 47.90
C LYS A 570 -15.88 16.26 48.16
N ASP A 571 -15.74 15.86 49.41
CA ASP A 571 -15.98 14.47 49.85
C ASP A 571 -17.40 13.99 49.51
N ILE A 572 -18.40 14.87 49.59
CA ILE A 572 -19.80 14.52 49.28
C ILE A 572 -19.98 14.11 47.82
N ASP A 573 -19.23 14.72 46.90
CA ASP A 573 -19.28 14.38 45.49
C ASP A 573 -18.61 13.03 45.22
N GLN A 574 -17.58 12.68 45.98
CA GLN A 574 -16.94 11.37 45.92
C GLN A 574 -17.87 10.27 46.45
N ILE A 575 -18.57 10.53 47.56
CA ILE A 575 -19.51 9.59 48.18
C ILE A 575 -20.67 9.25 47.23
N SER A 576 -21.06 10.17 46.33
CA SER A 576 -22.12 9.94 45.33
C SER A 576 -21.88 8.75 44.40
N TYR A 577 -20.64 8.24 44.31
CA TYR A 577 -20.28 7.08 43.50
C TYR A 577 -20.33 5.75 44.26
N THR A 578 -20.56 5.77 45.58
CA THR A 578 -20.44 4.60 46.46
C THR A 578 -21.44 3.51 46.12
N GLU A 579 -22.71 3.86 45.89
CA GLU A 579 -23.77 2.90 45.59
C GLU A 579 -23.48 2.13 44.30
N ALA A 580 -23.15 2.84 43.22
CA ALA A 580 -22.77 2.24 41.94
C ALA A 580 -21.55 1.32 42.08
N ARG A 581 -20.57 1.70 42.92
CA ARG A 581 -19.40 0.85 43.21
C ARG A 581 -19.77 -0.39 43.98
N ILE A 582 -20.64 -0.30 44.99
CA ILE A 582 -21.09 -1.44 45.79
C ILE A 582 -21.84 -2.43 44.89
N GLU A 583 -22.72 -1.93 44.01
CA GLU A 583 -23.46 -2.77 43.08
C GLU A 583 -22.54 -3.55 42.13
N ASP A 584 -21.52 -2.89 41.57
CA ASP A 584 -20.55 -3.55 40.69
C ASP A 584 -19.63 -4.51 41.47
N LEU A 585 -19.23 -4.17 42.70
CA LEU A 585 -18.43 -5.05 43.57
C LEU A 585 -19.19 -6.32 43.99
N LYS A 586 -20.53 -6.27 44.12
CA LYS A 586 -21.35 -7.47 44.36
C LYS A 586 -21.28 -8.47 43.19
N GLN A 587 -21.02 -8.00 41.98
CA GLN A 587 -20.81 -8.89 40.83
C GLN A 587 -19.45 -9.61 40.91
N LEU A 588 -18.45 -8.97 41.53
CA LEU A 588 -17.10 -9.51 41.74
C LEU A 588 -16.97 -10.52 42.87
N THR A 589 -17.88 -10.54 43.84
CA THR A 589 -17.86 -11.53 44.92
C THR A 589 -18.08 -12.97 44.43
N ASN A 590 -18.52 -13.14 43.18
CA ASN A 590 -18.62 -14.44 42.51
C ASN A 590 -17.34 -14.78 41.75
N LYS A 591 -17.13 -16.06 41.44
CA LYS A 591 -16.07 -16.45 40.50
C LYS A 591 -16.38 -15.88 39.11
N ILE A 592 -15.36 -15.32 38.46
CA ILE A 592 -15.48 -14.82 37.09
C ILE A 592 -15.09 -15.95 36.14
N ARG A 593 -16.02 -16.35 35.28
CA ARG A 593 -15.77 -17.36 34.25
C ARG A 593 -15.00 -16.76 33.08
N TYR A 594 -13.81 -17.30 32.81
CA TYR A 594 -12.97 -16.98 31.65
C TYR A 594 -12.76 -18.25 30.82
N GLY A 595 -13.48 -18.36 29.69
CA GLY A 595 -13.62 -19.63 28.98
C GLY A 595 -14.35 -20.66 29.84
N ASP A 596 -13.68 -21.77 30.13
CA ASP A 596 -14.19 -22.84 31.01
C ASP A 596 -13.57 -22.84 32.41
N ILE A 597 -12.86 -21.76 32.77
CA ILE A 597 -12.13 -21.65 34.02
C ILE A 597 -12.78 -20.60 34.91
N ASP A 598 -13.02 -20.96 36.16
CA ASP A 598 -13.50 -20.04 37.19
C ASP A 598 -12.33 -19.39 37.92
N LEU A 599 -12.26 -18.06 37.85
CA LEU A 599 -11.22 -17.25 38.48
C LEU A 599 -11.75 -16.47 39.68
N ILE A 600 -10.91 -16.30 40.70
CA ILE A 600 -11.22 -15.57 41.93
C ILE A 600 -10.48 -14.24 41.91
N PHE A 601 -11.17 -13.13 42.19
CA PHE A 601 -10.54 -11.81 42.25
C PHE A 601 -10.61 -11.25 43.67
N LYS A 602 -9.44 -10.99 44.26
CA LYS A 602 -9.31 -10.35 45.57
C LYS A 602 -8.98 -8.88 45.40
N LEU A 603 -9.85 -8.01 45.90
CA LEU A 603 -9.59 -6.58 45.90
C LEU A 603 -8.55 -6.24 46.96
N ARG A 604 -7.52 -5.47 46.58
CA ARG A 604 -6.58 -4.84 47.50
C ARG A 604 -6.72 -3.33 47.40
N LEU A 605 -7.04 -2.72 48.54
CA LEU A 605 -7.11 -1.27 48.70
C LEU A 605 -5.72 -0.76 49.06
N PHE A 606 -5.22 0.20 48.29
CA PHE A 606 -3.94 0.85 48.56
C PHE A 606 -4.22 2.30 48.93
N SER A 607 -3.62 2.78 50.01
CA SER A 607 -3.53 4.19 50.35
C SER A 607 -2.28 4.78 49.70
N GLY A 608 -2.44 5.76 48.82
CA GLY A 608 -1.34 6.52 48.21
C GLY A 608 -1.54 6.84 46.73
N ASP A 609 -0.91 7.92 46.27
CA ASP A 609 -0.90 8.35 44.87
C ASP A 609 -0.14 7.32 44.01
N GLY A 610 -0.87 6.42 43.37
CA GLY A 610 -0.36 5.50 42.36
C GLY A 610 0.03 6.23 41.06
N PRO A 611 0.14 5.56 39.89
CA PRO A 611 0.59 6.16 38.63
C PRO A 611 -0.43 7.13 38.00
N ALA A 612 -1.03 8.03 38.78
CA ALA A 612 -1.93 9.09 38.37
C ALA A 612 -1.21 10.17 37.55
N ARG A 613 0.10 10.37 37.78
CA ARG A 613 0.91 11.38 37.07
C ARG A 613 0.90 11.28 35.55
N GLN A 614 0.67 10.08 34.99
CA GLN A 614 0.58 9.90 33.53
C GLN A 614 -0.78 10.34 32.95
N PHE A 615 -1.84 10.41 33.76
CA PHE A 615 -3.15 10.93 33.37
C PHE A 615 -3.30 12.43 33.67
N GLU A 616 -2.52 12.97 34.61
CA GLU A 616 -2.41 14.42 34.85
C GLU A 616 -1.70 15.16 33.70
N ALA A 617 -0.98 14.45 32.84
CA ALA A 617 -0.32 15.01 31.66
C ALA A 617 -1.31 15.37 30.53
N GLY A 618 -2.44 15.97 30.87
CA GLY A 618 -3.14 16.84 29.96
C GLY A 618 -2.26 18.05 29.74
N GLN A 619 -1.65 18.17 28.55
CA GLN A 619 -1.15 19.48 28.11
C GLN A 619 -2.28 20.48 28.36
N GLN A 620 -2.08 21.44 29.27
CA GLN A 620 -2.70 22.76 29.17
C GLN A 620 -2.27 23.31 27.81
N ARG A 621 -2.96 22.87 26.75
CA ARG A 621 -2.73 23.38 25.40
C ARG A 621 -3.24 24.80 25.45
N GLY A 622 -2.29 25.73 25.46
CA GLY A 622 -2.47 27.17 25.43
C GLY A 622 -3.73 27.58 24.68
N GLY A 623 -4.69 28.04 25.47
CA GLY A 623 -5.69 29.01 25.09
C GLY A 623 -5.79 29.96 26.27
N ASN A 624 -6.06 31.23 26.03
CA ASN A 624 -6.31 32.25 27.05
C ASN A 624 -7.65 31.97 27.79
N PHE A 625 -7.88 30.74 28.24
CA PHE A 625 -8.95 30.46 29.19
C PHE A 625 -8.37 30.69 30.57
N SER A 626 -8.77 31.79 31.19
CA SER A 626 -8.43 32.09 32.57
C SER A 626 -8.79 30.91 33.46
N CYS A 627 -7.87 30.59 34.37
CA CYS A 627 -8.23 29.87 35.59
C CYS A 627 -9.41 30.61 36.25
N ILE A 628 -10.40 29.88 36.77
CA ILE A 628 -11.53 30.46 37.52
C ILE A 628 -11.03 31.04 38.88
N CYS A 629 -9.76 30.82 39.22
CA CYS A 629 -9.09 31.49 40.32
C CYS A 629 -8.88 32.97 40.00
N GLY A 630 -9.85 33.81 40.40
CA GLY A 630 -9.75 35.26 40.29
C GLY A 630 -11.09 35.99 40.12
N VAL A 631 -12.19 35.29 39.79
CA VAL A 631 -13.51 35.93 39.65
C VAL A 631 -14.39 35.63 40.84
N GLU A 632 -14.72 36.70 41.54
CA GLU A 632 -15.80 36.80 42.51
C GLU A 632 -17.10 36.96 41.69
N ASN A 633 -17.96 35.94 41.68
CA ASN A 633 -19.36 35.95 41.18
C ASN A 633 -19.62 36.07 39.64
N LEU A 634 -20.61 35.30 39.15
CA LEU A 634 -21.08 35.26 37.75
C LEU A 634 -21.71 36.60 37.29
N GLU A 635 -22.31 37.35 38.22
CA GLU A 635 -22.95 38.62 37.92
C GLU A 635 -21.94 39.71 37.55
N ASP A 636 -20.76 39.72 38.18
CA ASP A 636 -19.72 40.70 37.86
C ASP A 636 -19.08 40.40 36.50
N ARG A 637 -19.01 39.12 36.13
CA ARG A 637 -18.64 38.72 34.77
C ARG A 637 -19.69 39.12 33.73
N ARG A 638 -20.99 39.02 34.03
CA ARG A 638 -22.05 39.52 33.14
C ARG A 638 -21.86 41.01 32.90
N LYS A 639 -21.74 41.81 33.97
CA LYS A 639 -21.52 43.27 33.88
C LYS A 639 -20.34 43.59 32.97
N LEU A 640 -19.20 42.95 33.22
CA LEU A 640 -17.98 43.13 32.42
C LEU A 640 -18.21 42.81 30.94
N VAL A 641 -18.92 41.72 30.62
CA VAL A 641 -19.14 41.33 29.22
C VAL A 641 -20.12 42.25 28.48
N VAL A 642 -21.15 42.77 29.16
CA VAL A 642 -22.19 43.62 28.53
C VAL A 642 -21.85 45.12 28.50
N GLU A 643 -20.77 45.55 29.15
CA GLU A 643 -20.38 46.95 29.31
C GLU A 643 -19.97 47.65 28.00
N GLY A 644 -19.31 46.94 27.08
CA GLY A 644 -18.86 47.51 25.80
C GLY A 644 -19.83 47.30 24.63
N SER A 645 -19.80 48.19 23.63
CA SER A 645 -20.70 48.21 22.47
C SER A 645 -20.63 46.99 21.58
N SER A 646 -19.49 46.28 21.56
CA SER A 646 -19.33 45.07 20.76
C SER A 646 -20.36 44.01 21.16
N TRP A 647 -20.80 43.99 22.43
CA TRP A 647 -21.84 43.09 22.94
C TRP A 647 -23.11 43.08 22.09
N ILE A 648 -23.52 44.26 21.59
CA ILE A 648 -24.78 44.45 20.85
C ILE A 648 -24.84 43.56 19.61
N LYS A 649 -23.67 43.24 19.02
CA LYS A 649 -23.53 42.39 17.81
C LYS A 649 -24.08 40.97 18.01
N ILE A 650 -24.24 40.50 19.25
CA ILE A 650 -24.87 39.20 19.55
C ILE A 650 -26.36 39.19 19.16
N LYS A 651 -27.05 40.33 19.28
CA LYS A 651 -28.45 40.47 18.84
C LYS A 651 -28.60 40.19 17.35
N ASP A 652 -27.57 40.51 16.57
CA ASP A 652 -27.48 40.25 15.12
C ASP A 652 -27.05 38.81 14.77
N GLY A 653 -26.90 37.94 15.78
CA GLY A 653 -26.55 36.53 15.61
C GLY A 653 -25.06 36.25 15.53
N ILE A 654 -24.20 37.21 15.90
CA ILE A 654 -22.75 37.01 16.00
C ILE A 654 -22.44 36.30 17.33
N ILE A 655 -21.93 35.07 17.26
CA ILE A 655 -21.71 34.20 18.44
C ILE A 655 -20.58 34.72 19.36
N ASN A 656 -19.58 35.38 18.77
CA ASN A 656 -18.43 35.93 19.49
C ASN A 656 -18.20 37.38 19.03
N PRO A 657 -18.73 38.37 19.76
CA PRO A 657 -18.67 39.76 19.34
C PRO A 657 -17.26 40.34 19.40
N PHE A 658 -16.38 39.76 20.21
CA PHE A 658 -15.02 40.27 20.46
C PHE A 658 -13.98 39.69 19.48
N GLN A 659 -14.41 38.83 18.56
CA GLN A 659 -13.52 38.19 17.60
C GLN A 659 -13.42 38.97 16.28
N ASN A 660 -12.19 39.14 15.80
CA ASN A 660 -11.87 39.81 14.52
C ASN A 660 -12.32 41.29 14.43
N LEU A 661 -12.47 41.97 15.56
CA LEU A 661 -12.67 43.42 15.60
C LEU A 661 -11.59 44.13 14.79
N LYS A 662 -11.99 45.14 14.02
CA LYS A 662 -11.06 46.08 13.36
C LYS A 662 -10.36 46.94 14.39
N LYS A 663 -9.34 47.69 13.98
CA LYS A 663 -8.55 48.51 14.91
C LYS A 663 -9.45 49.58 15.56
N GLU A 664 -10.32 50.17 14.77
CA GLU A 664 -11.28 51.20 15.18
C GLU A 664 -12.29 50.61 16.17
N GLU A 665 -12.87 49.44 15.85
CA GLU A 665 -13.80 48.75 16.75
C GLU A 665 -13.16 48.27 18.07
N LEU A 666 -11.83 48.05 18.09
CA LEU A 666 -11.11 47.73 19.33
C LEU A 666 -10.88 48.98 20.19
N ILE A 667 -10.70 50.13 19.56
CA ILE A 667 -10.55 51.41 20.25
C ILE A 667 -11.89 51.77 20.90
N ASP A 668 -12.97 51.76 20.12
CA ASP A 668 -14.33 52.06 20.60
C ASP A 668 -14.70 51.17 21.80
N GLU A 669 -14.44 49.86 21.70
CA GLU A 669 -14.71 48.90 22.77
C GLU A 669 -13.91 49.17 24.04
N LEU A 670 -12.63 49.56 23.92
CA LEU A 670 -11.75 49.83 25.06
C LEU A 670 -12.09 51.17 25.73
N GLU A 671 -12.39 52.20 24.94
CA GLU A 671 -12.74 53.52 25.44
C GLU A 671 -14.09 53.52 26.17
N GLU A 672 -15.08 52.79 25.66
CA GLU A 672 -16.37 52.61 26.36
C GLU A 672 -16.23 51.84 27.68
N ARG A 673 -15.17 51.04 27.82
CA ARG A 673 -14.77 50.36 29.07
C ARG A 673 -13.86 51.22 29.95
N GLY A 674 -13.66 52.49 29.60
CA GLY A 674 -12.84 53.43 30.37
C GLY A 674 -11.33 53.23 30.26
N VAL A 675 -10.85 52.51 29.24
CA VAL A 675 -9.41 52.28 29.01
C VAL A 675 -8.88 53.32 28.03
N ASP A 676 -7.86 54.07 28.44
CA ASP A 676 -7.18 55.04 27.56
C ASP A 676 -6.37 54.30 26.48
N THR A 677 -6.74 54.51 25.22
CA THR A 677 -6.11 53.88 24.06
C THR A 677 -5.05 54.75 23.39
N PHE A 678 -4.82 55.98 23.87
CA PHE A 678 -3.96 56.97 23.23
C PHE A 678 -2.52 56.48 23.00
N HIS A 679 -2.02 55.60 23.87
CA HIS A 679 -0.69 55.01 23.79
C HIS A 679 -0.65 53.66 23.02
N LEU A 680 -1.81 53.10 22.66
CA LEU A 680 -1.96 51.78 22.04
C LEU A 680 -2.13 51.86 20.52
N ASN A 681 -1.03 52.17 19.83
CA ASN A 681 -1.05 52.40 18.38
C ASN A 681 -1.16 51.13 17.50
N LEU A 682 -0.92 49.94 18.07
CA LEU A 682 -0.91 48.68 17.35
C LEU A 682 -2.16 47.86 17.65
N LYS A 683 -2.78 47.30 16.61
CA LYS A 683 -3.95 46.41 16.74
C LYS A 683 -3.69 45.24 17.70
N SER A 684 -2.48 44.67 17.67
CA SER A 684 -2.11 43.56 18.55
C SER A 684 -2.12 43.97 20.03
N ARG A 685 -1.66 45.19 20.35
CA ARG A 685 -1.65 45.73 21.72
C ARG A 685 -3.05 46.06 22.21
N LEU A 686 -3.89 46.66 21.37
CA LEU A 686 -5.31 46.87 21.66
C LEU A 686 -6.03 45.53 21.92
N GLN A 687 -5.67 44.49 21.18
CA GLN A 687 -6.24 43.16 21.37
C GLN A 687 -5.72 42.47 22.65
N GLU A 688 -4.46 42.67 23.02
CA GLU A 688 -3.90 42.23 24.30
C GLU A 688 -4.60 42.92 25.48
N GLU A 689 -4.79 44.24 25.42
CA GLU A 689 -5.47 45.01 26.46
C GLU A 689 -6.95 44.62 26.58
N LEU A 690 -7.68 44.49 25.48
CA LEU A 690 -9.06 44.02 25.54
C LEU A 690 -9.14 42.59 26.13
N THR A 691 -8.16 41.74 25.84
CA THR A 691 -8.07 40.41 26.45
C THR A 691 -7.79 40.49 27.95
N SER A 692 -6.96 41.45 28.39
CA SER A 692 -6.64 41.70 29.80
C SER A 692 -7.87 42.18 30.57
N VAL A 693 -8.56 43.20 30.04
CA VAL A 693 -9.80 43.78 30.59
C VAL A 693 -10.92 42.75 30.68
N LEU A 694 -11.08 41.92 29.64
CA LEU A 694 -12.03 40.82 29.64
C LEU A 694 -11.54 39.59 30.39
N HIS A 695 -10.37 39.61 31.04
CA HIS A 695 -9.77 38.46 31.71
C HIS A 695 -9.75 37.17 30.87
N GLY A 696 -9.55 37.29 29.55
CA GLY A 696 -9.56 36.18 28.60
C GLY A 696 -10.95 35.69 28.18
N TYR A 697 -12.04 36.34 28.57
CA TYR A 697 -13.40 35.93 28.19
C TYR A 697 -13.71 36.24 26.73
N VAL A 698 -13.66 35.20 25.90
CA VAL A 698 -13.99 35.31 24.46
C VAL A 698 -15.33 34.67 24.10
N ASP A 699 -15.94 33.88 24.99
CA ASP A 699 -17.27 33.28 24.78
C ASP A 699 -18.21 33.72 25.90
N PRO A 700 -19.20 34.57 25.60
CA PRO A 700 -20.19 35.02 26.57
C PRO A 700 -21.22 33.99 26.97
N CYS A 701 -21.42 32.99 26.11
CA CYS A 701 -22.72 32.34 26.04
C CYS A 701 -22.81 31.10 26.90
N ILE A 702 -21.73 30.55 27.45
CA ILE A 702 -21.80 29.32 28.23
C ILE A 702 -20.78 29.33 29.36
N THR A 703 -21.28 29.41 30.59
CA THR A 703 -20.55 29.06 31.79
C THR A 703 -21.26 27.87 32.45
N TYR A 704 -20.49 26.95 33.02
CA TYR A 704 -21.04 25.94 33.89
C TYR A 704 -20.64 26.35 35.30
N ASP A 705 -21.62 26.49 36.21
CA ASP A 705 -21.28 26.52 37.61
C ASP A 705 -20.73 25.14 37.97
N THR A 706 -19.43 25.06 38.14
CA THR A 706 -18.84 24.06 39.02
C THR A 706 -19.07 24.56 40.43
N PRO A 707 -19.90 23.89 41.25
CA PRO A 707 -19.96 24.23 42.66
C PRO A 707 -18.54 24.08 43.22
N ARG A 708 -17.92 25.21 43.61
CA ARG A 708 -16.66 25.21 44.37
C ARG A 708 -16.83 24.38 45.62
#